data_AF-A0A3P7WGA7-F1
#
_entry.id   AF-A0A3P7WGA7-F1
#
_cell.length_a   1.000
_cell.length_b   1.000
_cell.length_c   1.000
_cell.angle_alpha   90.00
_cell.angle_beta   90.00
_cell.angle_gamma   90.00
#
_symmetry.space_group_name_H-M   'P 1'
#
loop_
_entity.id
_entity.type
_entity.pdbx_description
1 polymer ?
#
loop_
_entity_poly.entity_id
_entity_poly.type
_entity_poly.pdbx_seq_one_letter_code
_entity_poly.pdbx_strand_id
1 'polypeptide(L)'
;MHTAKSSPCPALMVGQIHFVNKMGRIEKSIQAHKGAAIAVRGSFDSASNNVLFANHDHCYIRSLKTQAPPLKWKAHDGLVLCCDWSQVSEYIVTGGEDCKFKWSHSLERLSTGSLQSLCWFEDSTQLVGGSGSGQVIHAQIIEKYELFLMSVESLTMTYGNLEVVQSKRNQLEVRDLSADLAREILETRDRISRFSNAFGQLLVVTTQQLYIYSSKNWNTPVIVELKERTITMILQASKVFIISDGQTLYVFNYDGRSLCEIKTPEGKLGLRNEKTTSLSNDTVALVDHGETTVISLLDPTTGKPQGDGNIAHGHEIMELALCQCGQLSERILAFRDSEASVFVAKVRTHGVSQRIAKIGSSVEQLHFNDLTNMLVGIGDGRITVWPAVEIAFIDRSLLQRSVIEKQITGLGKFPVLRSFIGSTISLRRSDGSVVTMLVPPFASSLLRYVMQSKWDQAIRLCRQNTTIWAVLAGLSTSAKHLYTSEIAYGALEEISEAEALLERGRSTFQAVMLNIIMMRWTRAMELALKHNEYLEIVMGYRQRYLDKLGRKETEKVFLSHQGELKFNVFQTKFNVFQSKFNTVRIKFNDFRVKFHVFFASYEDEDDDDKMKKKKKMKKKKKKKKKMVMMKMMKKKMMKKKKKIIMMMMKKMKKKMMKMKMKKMMIR
;
A
#
# COMPACT_ATOMS: atom_id res chain seq x y z
N MET A 1 -39.77 -21.28 -8.39
CA MET A 1 -40.57 -20.21 -7.73
C MET A 1 -39.62 -19.56 -6.73
N HIS A 2 -39.07 -18.36 -6.87
CA HIS A 2 -39.52 -17.11 -7.48
C HIS A 2 -38.42 -16.51 -8.37
N THR A 3 -38.71 -16.37 -9.67
CA THR A 3 -37.98 -15.45 -10.55
C THR A 3 -38.55 -14.06 -10.28
N ALA A 4 -37.75 -13.16 -9.70
CA ALA A 4 -38.11 -11.76 -9.58
C ALA A 4 -38.18 -11.18 -11.00
N LYS A 5 -39.38 -11.21 -11.58
CA LYS A 5 -39.71 -10.49 -12.80
C LYS A 5 -39.31 -9.03 -12.56
N SER A 6 -38.46 -8.53 -13.44
CA SER A 6 -38.21 -7.12 -13.66
C SER A 6 -39.53 -6.39 -13.92
N SER A 7 -40.16 -5.88 -12.86
CA SER A 7 -41.21 -4.89 -12.97
C SER A 7 -41.19 -4.01 -11.72
N PRO A 8 -40.77 -2.77 -11.87
CA PRO A 8 -41.65 -1.65 -11.61
C PRO A 8 -41.94 -0.98 -12.95
N CYS A 9 -43.18 -1.07 -13.43
CA CYS A 9 -43.63 -0.21 -14.51
C CYS A 9 -43.71 1.24 -13.96
N PRO A 10 -42.91 2.20 -14.44
CA PRO A 10 -43.20 3.60 -14.17
C PRO A 10 -44.46 3.98 -14.95
N ALA A 11 -45.57 4.21 -14.25
CA ALA A 11 -46.74 4.85 -14.85
C ALA A 11 -46.37 6.33 -15.12
N LEU A 12 -46.44 6.77 -16.38
CA LEU A 12 -46.08 8.11 -16.82
C LEU A 12 -47.26 8.77 -17.50
N MET A 13 -47.65 9.95 -17.00
CA MET A 13 -48.38 10.94 -17.81
C MET A 13 -47.74 12.34 -17.80
N VAL A 14 -46.77 12.65 -16.92
CA VAL A 14 -46.29 14.04 -16.76
C VAL A 14 -44.79 14.17 -16.40
N GLY A 15 -43.90 13.44 -17.07
CA GLY A 15 -42.44 13.62 -16.90
C GLY A 15 -41.90 13.40 -15.48
N GLN A 16 -42.68 12.75 -14.61
CA GLN A 16 -42.35 12.40 -13.24
C GLN A 16 -42.18 10.89 -13.10
N ILE A 17 -41.17 10.46 -12.34
CA ILE A 17 -40.92 9.08 -11.97
C ILE A 17 -41.43 8.88 -10.55
N HIS A 18 -42.41 7.98 -10.39
CA HIS A 18 -42.97 7.61 -9.09
C HIS A 18 -42.35 6.30 -8.61
N PHE A 19 -41.87 6.30 -7.37
CA PHE A 19 -41.42 5.11 -6.65
C PHE A 19 -42.57 4.63 -5.81
N VAL A 20 -43.04 3.42 -6.10
CA VAL A 20 -44.24 2.85 -5.48
C VAL A 20 -43.84 1.58 -4.73
N ASN A 21 -44.26 1.49 -3.48
CA ASN A 21 -43.98 0.29 -2.69
C ASN A 21 -44.90 -0.88 -3.04
N LYS A 22 -44.63 -2.05 -2.46
CA LYS A 22 -45.42 -3.27 -2.72
C LYS A 22 -46.91 -3.13 -2.36
N MET A 23 -47.27 -2.15 -1.54
CA MET A 23 -48.66 -1.85 -1.16
C MET A 23 -49.33 -0.83 -2.10
N GLY A 24 -48.66 -0.41 -3.17
CA GLY A 24 -49.20 0.57 -4.12
C GLY A 24 -49.11 2.02 -3.66
N ARG A 25 -48.40 2.33 -2.56
CA ARG A 25 -48.21 3.70 -2.09
C ARG A 25 -47.00 4.34 -2.76
N ILE A 26 -47.16 5.56 -3.24
CA ILE A 26 -46.05 6.37 -3.77
C ILE A 26 -45.19 6.83 -2.59
N GLU A 27 -43.96 6.34 -2.52
CA GLU A 27 -42.98 6.72 -1.49
C GLU A 27 -42.21 7.98 -1.89
N LYS A 28 -41.93 8.14 -3.19
CA LYS A 28 -41.15 9.25 -3.70
C LYS A 28 -41.56 9.58 -5.13
N SER A 29 -41.49 10.86 -5.49
CA SER A 29 -41.71 11.34 -6.85
C SER A 29 -40.51 12.18 -7.28
N ILE A 30 -39.98 11.89 -8.46
CA ILE A 30 -38.85 12.60 -9.04
C ILE A 30 -39.29 13.26 -10.33
N GLN A 31 -39.13 14.57 -10.44
CA GLN A 31 -39.29 15.26 -11.70
C GLN A 31 -38.09 14.94 -12.60
N ALA A 32 -38.32 14.13 -13.64
CA ALA A 32 -37.31 13.75 -14.62
C ALA A 32 -37.29 14.71 -15.82
N HIS A 33 -38.43 15.36 -16.11
CA HIS A 33 -38.55 16.30 -17.21
C HIS A 33 -39.61 17.39 -16.95
N LYS A 34 -39.44 18.55 -17.61
CA LYS A 34 -40.47 19.58 -17.73
C LYS A 34 -41.20 19.36 -19.07
N GLY A 35 -42.15 18.43 -19.10
CA GLY A 35 -42.92 18.07 -20.30
C GLY A 35 -43.20 16.56 -20.40
N ALA A 36 -43.77 16.10 -21.53
CA ALA A 36 -43.99 14.67 -21.78
C ALA A 36 -42.65 13.92 -21.86
N ALA A 37 -42.53 12.80 -21.14
CA ALA A 37 -41.39 11.90 -21.27
C ALA A 37 -41.79 10.75 -22.20
N ILE A 38 -41.11 10.63 -23.34
CA ILE A 38 -41.49 9.70 -24.44
C ILE A 38 -41.16 8.25 -24.06
N ALA A 39 -40.04 8.03 -23.36
CA ALA A 39 -39.72 6.76 -22.74
C ALA A 39 -38.81 7.01 -21.53
N VAL A 40 -39.24 6.58 -20.34
CA VAL A 40 -38.34 6.43 -19.19
C VAL A 40 -38.17 4.95 -18.95
N ARG A 41 -36.96 4.45 -19.18
CA ARG A 41 -36.54 3.13 -18.72
C ARG A 41 -35.64 3.35 -17.52
N GLY A 42 -35.97 2.66 -16.44
CA GLY A 42 -35.35 2.80 -15.14
C GLY A 42 -34.66 1.50 -14.79
N SER A 43 -33.37 1.55 -14.45
CA SER A 43 -32.71 0.43 -13.79
C SER A 43 -31.99 0.96 -12.56
N PHE A 44 -31.85 0.11 -11.55
CA PHE A 44 -31.26 0.47 -10.28
C PHE A 44 -29.84 -0.04 -10.21
N ASP A 45 -28.98 0.64 -9.46
CA ASP A 45 -27.73 0.04 -9.05
C ASP A 45 -27.98 -1.17 -8.14
N SER A 46 -26.96 -2.01 -7.94
CA SER A 46 -27.03 -3.21 -7.10
C SER A 46 -27.47 -2.93 -5.65
N ALA A 47 -27.24 -1.71 -5.18
CA ALA A 47 -27.63 -1.26 -3.84
C ALA A 47 -29.01 -0.57 -3.80
N SER A 48 -29.71 -0.42 -4.94
CA SER A 48 -30.97 0.32 -5.09
C SER A 48 -30.96 1.76 -4.58
N ASN A 49 -29.77 2.34 -4.46
CA ASN A 49 -29.54 3.70 -3.98
C ASN A 49 -29.58 4.71 -5.12
N ASN A 50 -29.33 4.27 -6.35
CA ASN A 50 -29.28 5.11 -7.53
C ASN A 50 -30.25 4.58 -8.59
N VAL A 51 -30.85 5.51 -9.32
CA VAL A 51 -31.69 5.21 -10.48
C VAL A 51 -31.03 5.74 -11.75
N LEU A 52 -30.85 4.86 -12.73
CA LEU A 52 -30.54 5.22 -14.10
C LEU A 52 -31.84 5.52 -14.82
N PHE A 53 -31.93 6.66 -15.51
CA PHE A 53 -33.03 6.94 -16.42
C PHE A 53 -32.55 7.67 -17.68
N ALA A 54 -33.20 7.40 -18.79
CA ALA A 54 -32.94 8.09 -20.05
C ALA A 54 -34.00 9.16 -20.34
N ASN A 55 -33.59 10.24 -20.99
CA ASN A 55 -34.49 11.25 -21.55
C ASN A 55 -33.87 11.85 -22.81
N HIS A 56 -34.61 11.79 -23.91
CA HIS A 56 -34.17 12.19 -25.23
C HIS A 56 -32.87 11.47 -25.62
N ASP A 57 -31.80 12.20 -25.92
CA ASP A 57 -30.47 11.72 -26.30
C ASP A 57 -29.50 11.58 -25.11
N HIS A 58 -30.00 11.81 -23.89
CA HIS A 58 -29.21 11.83 -22.66
C HIS A 58 -29.63 10.75 -21.66
N CYS A 59 -28.66 10.30 -20.86
CA CYS A 59 -28.90 9.46 -19.70
C CYS A 59 -28.51 10.18 -18.41
N TYR A 60 -29.19 9.79 -17.34
CA TYR A 60 -29.12 10.40 -16.02
C TYR A 60 -28.98 9.32 -14.96
N ILE A 61 -28.07 9.52 -14.01
CA ILE A 61 -28.04 8.73 -12.77
C ILE A 61 -28.37 9.68 -11.63
N ARG A 62 -29.35 9.32 -10.82
CA ARG A 62 -29.78 10.10 -9.67
C ARG A 62 -29.76 9.25 -8.41
N SER A 63 -29.15 9.78 -7.36
CA SER A 63 -29.24 9.18 -6.03
C SER A 63 -30.64 9.38 -5.45
N LEU A 64 -31.18 8.31 -4.87
CA LEU A 64 -32.42 8.32 -4.11
C LEU A 64 -32.18 8.74 -2.66
N LYS A 65 -30.96 8.54 -2.15
CA LYS A 65 -30.57 8.92 -0.78
C LYS A 65 -30.15 10.39 -0.68
N THR A 66 -29.36 10.89 -1.64
CA THR A 66 -28.79 12.24 -1.59
C THR A 66 -29.50 13.20 -2.55
N GLN A 67 -29.60 14.48 -2.19
CA GLN A 67 -30.12 15.54 -3.08
C GLN A 67 -29.05 16.08 -4.05
N ALA A 68 -27.95 15.36 -4.25
CA ALA A 68 -26.91 15.76 -5.18
C ALA A 68 -27.46 15.91 -6.61
N PRO A 69 -26.92 16.84 -7.42
CA PRO A 69 -27.32 16.98 -8.81
C PRO A 69 -27.11 15.65 -9.56
N PRO A 70 -28.07 15.22 -10.41
CA PRO A 70 -27.95 13.97 -11.12
C PRO A 70 -26.76 14.00 -12.08
N LEU A 71 -26.03 12.89 -12.17
CA LEU A 71 -25.03 12.71 -13.21
C LEU A 71 -25.75 12.69 -14.55
N LYS A 72 -25.33 13.54 -15.48
CA LYS A 72 -25.89 13.64 -16.84
C LYS A 72 -24.80 13.44 -17.88
N TRP A 73 -25.07 12.63 -18.90
CA TRP A 73 -24.23 12.52 -20.10
C TRP A 73 -25.08 12.35 -21.37
N LYS A 74 -24.53 12.77 -22.51
CA LYS A 74 -25.15 12.49 -23.82
C LYS A 74 -24.87 11.03 -24.17
N ALA A 75 -25.91 10.22 -24.20
CA ALA A 75 -25.79 8.79 -24.41
C ALA A 75 -25.83 8.46 -25.89
N HIS A 76 -26.74 9.01 -26.70
CA HIS A 76 -26.88 8.65 -28.12
C HIS A 76 -26.94 9.91 -29.01
N ASP A 77 -26.79 9.76 -30.33
CA ASP A 77 -27.00 10.87 -31.29
C ASP A 77 -28.46 10.96 -31.77
N GLY A 78 -29.33 10.07 -31.25
CA GLY A 78 -30.78 10.07 -31.40
C GLY A 78 -31.45 9.71 -30.06
N LEU A 79 -32.75 9.38 -30.07
CA LEU A 79 -33.46 9.03 -28.84
C LEU A 79 -32.89 7.74 -28.22
N VAL A 80 -32.72 7.74 -26.90
CA VAL A 80 -32.44 6.54 -26.12
C VAL A 80 -33.76 5.80 -25.91
N LEU A 81 -33.84 4.59 -26.42
CA LEU A 81 -35.06 3.77 -26.41
C LEU A 81 -35.08 2.78 -25.24
N CYS A 82 -33.91 2.27 -24.88
CA CYS A 82 -33.76 1.29 -23.81
C CYS A 82 -32.45 1.48 -23.04
N CYS A 83 -32.48 1.13 -21.76
CA CYS A 83 -31.30 1.09 -20.92
C CYS A 83 -31.46 0.03 -19.84
N ASP A 84 -30.34 -0.57 -19.42
CA ASP A 84 -30.31 -1.50 -18.31
C ASP A 84 -29.01 -1.37 -17.52
N TRP A 85 -29.09 -1.61 -16.21
CA TRP A 85 -27.98 -1.57 -15.27
C TRP A 85 -27.83 -2.95 -14.67
N SER A 86 -26.68 -3.57 -14.89
CA SER A 86 -26.38 -4.87 -14.33
C SER A 86 -26.41 -4.81 -12.79
N GLN A 87 -27.05 -5.81 -12.17
CA GLN A 87 -27.14 -5.93 -10.72
C GLN A 87 -25.89 -6.55 -10.09
N VAL A 88 -25.06 -7.21 -10.91
CA VAL A 88 -23.85 -7.94 -10.48
C VAL A 88 -22.57 -7.21 -10.89
N SER A 89 -22.60 -6.47 -12.00
CA SER A 89 -21.49 -5.62 -12.45
C SER A 89 -21.89 -4.15 -12.40
N GLU A 90 -20.96 -3.22 -12.22
CA GLU A 90 -21.27 -1.77 -12.29
C GLU A 90 -21.53 -1.29 -13.74
N TYR A 91 -21.75 -2.20 -14.70
CA TYR A 91 -21.94 -1.88 -16.11
C TYR A 91 -23.37 -1.43 -16.42
N ILE A 92 -23.43 -0.38 -17.25
CA ILE A 92 -24.66 0.16 -17.81
C ILE A 92 -24.65 -0.08 -19.31
N VAL A 93 -25.79 -0.44 -19.88
CA VAL A 93 -26.01 -0.50 -21.32
C VAL A 93 -27.14 0.42 -21.74
N THR A 94 -26.99 1.06 -22.89
CA THR A 94 -27.99 1.93 -23.51
C THR A 94 -28.12 1.58 -25.00
N GLY A 95 -29.35 1.58 -25.50
CA GLY A 95 -29.69 1.39 -26.91
C GLY A 95 -30.52 2.56 -27.42
N GLY A 96 -30.20 3.03 -28.63
CA GLY A 96 -30.84 4.20 -29.22
C GLY A 96 -31.28 4.01 -30.67
N GLU A 97 -31.98 5.02 -31.18
CA GLU A 97 -32.40 5.13 -32.58
C GLU A 97 -31.23 5.27 -33.56
N ASP A 98 -30.07 5.70 -33.06
CA ASP A 98 -28.83 5.79 -33.84
C ASP A 98 -28.24 4.43 -34.25
N CYS A 99 -28.95 3.34 -33.94
CA CYS A 99 -28.54 1.95 -34.20
C CYS A 99 -27.19 1.61 -33.53
N LYS A 100 -26.88 2.30 -32.44
CA LYS A 100 -25.72 2.01 -31.61
C LYS A 100 -26.20 1.35 -30.33
N PHE A 101 -25.44 0.38 -29.85
CA PHE A 101 -25.47 0.03 -28.43
C PHE A 101 -24.22 0.63 -27.79
N LYS A 102 -24.39 1.24 -26.62
CA LYS A 102 -23.29 1.77 -25.83
C LYS A 102 -23.31 1.12 -24.48
N TRP A 103 -22.14 0.79 -23.99
CA TRP A 103 -21.96 0.39 -22.61
C TRP A 103 -20.78 1.16 -22.02
N SER A 104 -20.55 1.06 -20.71
CA SER A 104 -19.71 1.96 -19.91
C SER A 104 -18.37 2.38 -20.53
N HIS A 105 -17.78 1.57 -21.43
CA HIS A 105 -16.46 1.82 -22.01
C HIS A 105 -16.32 1.56 -23.52
N SER A 106 -17.41 1.25 -24.25
CA SER A 106 -17.32 1.01 -25.71
C SER A 106 -18.63 1.29 -26.45
N LEU A 107 -18.48 1.59 -27.74
CA LEU A 107 -19.53 1.97 -28.67
C LEU A 107 -19.41 1.08 -29.90
N GLU A 108 -20.47 0.34 -30.20
CA GLU A 108 -20.53 -0.49 -31.41
C GLU A 108 -21.77 -0.12 -32.19
N ARG A 109 -21.58 0.07 -33.50
CA ARG A 109 -22.64 0.36 -34.44
C ARG A 109 -23.15 -0.96 -34.99
N LEU A 110 -24.42 -1.23 -34.79
CA LEU A 110 -25.03 -2.46 -35.27
C LEU A 110 -25.38 -2.30 -36.76
N SER A 111 -25.24 -3.39 -37.51
CA SER A 111 -25.77 -3.50 -38.89
C SER A 111 -27.30 -3.67 -38.91
N THR A 112 -27.90 -3.84 -37.73
CA THR A 112 -29.32 -4.05 -37.51
C THR A 112 -29.98 -2.72 -37.11
N GLY A 113 -31.26 -2.52 -37.45
CA GLY A 113 -32.00 -1.28 -37.11
C GLY A 113 -32.10 -0.99 -35.60
N SER A 114 -32.76 0.12 -35.24
CA SER A 114 -32.83 0.69 -33.89
C SER A 114 -33.08 -0.33 -32.77
N LEU A 115 -32.36 -0.21 -31.66
CA LEU A 115 -32.51 -1.10 -30.49
C LEU A 115 -33.71 -0.68 -29.64
N GLN A 116 -34.72 -1.54 -29.57
CA GLN A 116 -36.00 -1.25 -28.89
C GLN A 116 -36.03 -1.75 -27.44
N SER A 117 -35.31 -2.83 -27.15
CA SER A 117 -35.25 -3.45 -25.81
C SER A 117 -33.90 -4.08 -25.58
N LEU A 118 -33.42 -4.04 -24.34
CA LEU A 118 -32.16 -4.62 -23.88
C LEU A 118 -32.36 -5.23 -22.49
N CYS A 119 -31.69 -6.33 -22.21
CA CYS A 119 -31.71 -6.97 -20.89
C CYS A 119 -30.39 -7.70 -20.62
N TRP A 120 -29.79 -7.42 -19.46
CA TRP A 120 -28.64 -8.18 -18.96
C TRP A 120 -29.05 -9.58 -18.49
N PHE A 121 -28.17 -10.56 -18.72
CA PHE A 121 -28.24 -11.82 -17.98
C PHE A 121 -27.85 -11.61 -16.51
N GLU A 122 -28.37 -12.46 -15.62
CA GLU A 122 -28.05 -12.43 -14.18
C GLU A 122 -26.54 -12.51 -13.90
N ASP A 123 -25.78 -13.19 -14.76
CA ASP A 123 -24.33 -13.34 -14.65
C ASP A 123 -23.51 -12.11 -15.10
N SER A 124 -24.15 -11.07 -15.65
CA SER A 124 -23.54 -9.84 -16.17
C SER A 124 -22.51 -9.96 -17.30
N THR A 125 -22.35 -11.16 -17.89
CA THR A 125 -21.38 -11.40 -18.97
C THR A 125 -22.04 -11.53 -20.35
N GLN A 126 -23.37 -11.56 -20.39
CA GLN A 126 -24.16 -11.60 -21.62
C GLN A 126 -25.31 -10.58 -21.58
N LEU A 127 -25.74 -10.19 -22.77
CA LEU A 127 -26.79 -9.20 -23.03
C LEU A 127 -27.65 -9.70 -24.20
N VAL A 128 -28.95 -9.47 -24.13
CA VAL A 128 -29.84 -9.64 -25.29
C VAL A 128 -30.44 -8.31 -25.68
N GLY A 129 -30.48 -8.03 -26.99
CA GLY A 129 -31.13 -6.86 -27.55
C GLY A 129 -32.15 -7.22 -28.62
N GLY A 130 -33.31 -6.59 -28.59
CA GLY A 130 -34.31 -6.66 -29.67
C GLY A 130 -34.19 -5.45 -30.59
N SER A 131 -34.03 -5.70 -31.89
CA SER A 131 -33.98 -4.65 -32.93
C SER A 131 -35.37 -4.40 -33.52
N GLY A 132 -35.64 -3.15 -33.91
CA GLY A 132 -36.83 -2.78 -34.68
C GLY A 132 -36.91 -3.42 -36.07
N SER A 133 -35.84 -4.07 -36.53
CA SER A 133 -35.83 -4.92 -37.73
C SER A 133 -36.41 -6.32 -37.51
N GLY A 134 -36.81 -6.66 -36.28
CA GLY A 134 -37.30 -7.99 -35.90
C GLY A 134 -36.22 -9.00 -35.51
N GLN A 135 -34.94 -8.60 -35.54
CA GLN A 135 -33.82 -9.46 -35.14
C GLN A 135 -33.57 -9.41 -33.63
N VAL A 136 -33.18 -10.56 -33.07
CA VAL A 136 -32.70 -10.68 -31.68
C VAL A 136 -31.18 -10.82 -31.71
N ILE A 137 -30.50 -9.91 -31.03
CA ILE A 137 -29.05 -9.84 -30.93
C ILE A 137 -28.67 -10.46 -29.59
N HIS A 138 -27.93 -11.55 -29.63
CA HIS A 138 -27.25 -12.08 -28.44
C HIS A 138 -25.83 -11.56 -28.43
N ALA A 139 -25.52 -10.74 -27.43
CA ALA A 139 -24.20 -10.15 -27.23
C ALA A 139 -23.54 -10.83 -26.04
N GLN A 140 -22.30 -11.26 -26.23
CA GLN A 140 -21.45 -11.71 -25.15
C GLN A 140 -20.30 -10.73 -24.99
N ILE A 141 -20.03 -10.37 -23.76
CA ILE A 141 -18.84 -9.64 -23.41
C ILE A 141 -17.64 -10.60 -23.66
N ILE A 142 -16.83 -10.33 -24.69
CA ILE A 142 -15.60 -11.09 -25.06
C ILE A 142 -14.50 -10.09 -25.42
N GLU A 143 -13.23 -10.38 -25.09
CA GLU A 143 -12.08 -9.61 -25.56
C GLU A 143 -11.76 -9.99 -27.02
N LYS A 144 -11.77 -9.01 -27.94
CA LYS A 144 -11.28 -9.18 -29.32
C LYS A 144 -9.89 -8.59 -29.46
N TYR A 145 -8.91 -9.47 -29.65
CA TYR A 145 -7.56 -9.12 -30.08
C TYR A 145 -7.54 -8.72 -31.55
N GLU A 146 -7.86 -7.46 -31.86
CA GLU A 146 -7.24 -6.72 -32.98
C GLU A 146 -7.85 -5.32 -33.06
N LEU A 147 -7.00 -4.31 -32.84
CA LEU A 147 -7.26 -2.87 -32.90
C LEU A 147 -8.24 -2.30 -31.86
N PHE A 148 -7.67 -1.44 -31.02
CA PHE A 148 -8.30 -0.58 -30.02
C PHE A 148 -8.56 -1.24 -28.65
N LEU A 149 -7.57 -1.08 -27.77
CA LEU A 149 -7.61 -1.37 -26.35
C LEU A 149 -8.69 -0.53 -25.65
N MET A 150 -9.91 -1.04 -25.55
CA MET A 150 -10.91 -0.55 -24.59
C MET A 150 -12.01 -1.58 -24.37
N SER A 151 -12.23 -1.92 -23.09
CA SER A 151 -13.31 -2.76 -22.54
C SER A 151 -13.16 -4.27 -22.89
N VAL A 152 -12.85 -5.16 -21.94
CA VAL A 152 -13.70 -5.58 -20.83
C VAL A 152 -12.87 -5.97 -19.59
N GLU A 153 -13.18 -5.36 -18.45
CA GLU A 153 -12.49 -5.60 -17.17
C GLU A 153 -12.71 -6.99 -16.57
N SER A 154 -13.84 -7.66 -16.85
CA SER A 154 -14.12 -9.00 -16.36
C SER A 154 -13.38 -10.12 -17.11
N LEU A 155 -12.68 -9.80 -18.20
CA LEU A 155 -12.07 -10.81 -19.09
C LEU A 155 -10.55 -10.74 -19.15
N THR A 156 -9.90 -9.72 -18.59
CA THR A 156 -8.44 -9.62 -18.52
C THR A 156 -8.01 -9.36 -17.09
N MET A 157 -7.28 -10.29 -16.47
CA MET A 157 -6.75 -10.15 -15.11
C MET A 157 -5.23 -10.19 -15.11
N THR A 158 -4.60 -9.11 -14.66
CA THR A 158 -3.14 -9.02 -14.52
C THR A 158 -2.76 -9.06 -13.05
N TYR A 159 -1.94 -10.03 -12.67
CA TYR A 159 -1.36 -10.11 -11.32
C TYR A 159 0.13 -10.43 -11.40
N GLY A 160 0.95 -9.50 -10.94
CA GLY A 160 2.40 -9.61 -11.08
C GLY A 160 2.80 -9.68 -12.55
N ASN A 161 3.49 -10.75 -12.92
CA ASN A 161 3.94 -11.04 -14.28
C ASN A 161 2.97 -11.92 -15.08
N LEU A 162 1.83 -12.32 -14.52
CA LEU A 162 0.84 -13.14 -15.23
C LEU A 162 -0.33 -12.29 -15.72
N GLU A 163 -0.67 -12.44 -16.98
CA GLU A 163 -1.87 -11.92 -17.62
C GLU A 163 -2.78 -13.08 -18.00
N VAL A 164 -4.02 -13.05 -17.54
CA VAL A 164 -5.03 -14.07 -17.85
C VAL A 164 -6.16 -13.42 -18.62
N VAL A 165 -6.44 -13.93 -19.81
CA VAL A 165 -7.46 -13.40 -20.71
C VAL A 165 -8.48 -14.46 -21.07
N GLN A 166 -9.76 -14.15 -20.96
CA GLN A 166 -10.82 -15.00 -21.47
C GLN A 166 -11.00 -14.77 -22.98
N SER A 167 -10.50 -15.72 -23.77
CA SER A 167 -10.60 -15.69 -25.24
C SER A 167 -11.94 -16.24 -25.76
N LYS A 168 -12.53 -17.23 -25.06
CA LYS A 168 -13.86 -17.79 -25.39
C LYS A 168 -14.69 -18.05 -24.14
N ARG A 169 -15.97 -18.42 -24.33
CA ARG A 169 -16.91 -18.74 -23.23
C ARG A 169 -16.41 -19.80 -22.24
N ASN A 170 -15.51 -20.69 -22.65
CA ASN A 170 -14.99 -21.79 -21.86
C ASN A 170 -13.45 -21.93 -22.00
N GLN A 171 -12.77 -20.85 -22.36
CA GLN A 171 -11.34 -20.86 -22.64
C GLN A 171 -10.68 -19.61 -22.07
N LEU A 172 -9.60 -19.82 -21.31
CA LEU A 172 -8.68 -18.78 -20.84
C LEU A 172 -7.32 -18.96 -21.49
N GLU A 173 -6.68 -17.85 -21.83
CA GLU A 173 -5.29 -17.77 -22.25
C GLU A 173 -4.50 -17.13 -21.10
N VAL A 174 -3.49 -17.84 -20.59
CA VAL A 174 -2.56 -17.35 -19.58
C VAL A 174 -1.25 -17.02 -20.26
N ARG A 175 -0.79 -15.77 -20.11
CA ARG A 175 0.47 -15.26 -20.65
C ARG A 175 1.39 -14.89 -19.49
N ASP A 176 2.64 -15.35 -19.56
CA ASP A 176 3.70 -14.87 -18.66
C ASP A 176 4.42 -13.70 -19.33
N LEU A 177 4.24 -12.49 -18.78
CA LEU A 177 4.86 -11.26 -19.25
C LEU A 177 6.39 -11.23 -19.05
N SER A 178 6.94 -12.17 -18.28
CA SER A 178 8.39 -12.31 -18.12
C SER A 178 9.04 -13.18 -19.20
N ALA A 179 8.24 -13.97 -19.93
CA ALA A 179 8.70 -14.89 -20.97
C ALA A 179 7.85 -14.71 -22.23
N ASP A 180 8.39 -14.02 -23.24
CA ASP A 180 7.69 -13.59 -24.48
C ASP A 180 6.92 -14.69 -25.25
N LEU A 181 7.16 -15.97 -24.96
CA LEU A 181 6.58 -17.12 -25.67
C LEU A 181 5.75 -18.06 -24.78
N ALA A 182 5.67 -17.83 -23.47
CA ALA A 182 4.92 -18.72 -22.57
C ALA A 182 3.43 -18.34 -22.58
N ARG A 183 2.67 -19.04 -23.43
CA ARG A 183 1.21 -18.95 -23.51
C ARG A 183 0.61 -20.31 -23.22
N GLU A 184 -0.25 -20.37 -22.21
CA GLU A 184 -0.98 -21.57 -21.82
C GLU A 184 -2.47 -21.36 -22.08
N ILE A 185 -3.13 -22.38 -22.60
CA ILE A 185 -4.55 -22.33 -22.91
C ILE A 185 -5.28 -23.27 -21.96
N LEU A 186 -6.14 -22.71 -21.12
CA LEU A 186 -6.93 -23.44 -20.14
C LEU A 186 -8.36 -23.58 -20.67
N GLU A 187 -8.80 -24.81 -20.89
CA GLU A 187 -10.16 -25.11 -21.32
C GLU A 187 -10.98 -25.68 -20.17
N THR A 188 -12.19 -25.16 -20.01
CA THR A 188 -13.19 -25.67 -19.07
C THR A 188 -14.28 -26.42 -19.81
N ARG A 189 -14.90 -27.39 -19.12
CA ARG A 189 -16.04 -28.14 -19.67
C ARG A 189 -17.24 -27.23 -19.90
N ASP A 190 -17.54 -26.41 -18.90
CA ASP A 190 -18.68 -25.50 -18.89
C ASP A 190 -18.26 -24.06 -19.14
N ARG A 191 -19.25 -23.19 -19.37
CA ARG A 191 -19.04 -21.76 -19.52
C ARG A 191 -18.46 -21.17 -18.24
N ILE A 192 -17.42 -20.37 -18.41
CA ILE A 192 -16.81 -19.57 -17.35
C ILE A 192 -17.75 -18.41 -17.03
N SER A 193 -18.17 -18.33 -15.77
CA SER A 193 -18.98 -17.25 -15.23
C SER A 193 -18.09 -16.12 -14.69
N ARG A 194 -17.06 -16.47 -13.92
CA ARG A 194 -16.13 -15.50 -13.31
C ARG A 194 -14.77 -16.15 -13.09
N PHE A 195 -13.72 -15.37 -13.08
CA PHE A 195 -12.39 -15.84 -12.66
C PHE A 195 -11.64 -14.74 -11.92
N SER A 196 -10.68 -15.12 -11.11
CA SER A 196 -9.81 -14.20 -10.38
C SER A 196 -8.40 -14.77 -10.29
N ASN A 197 -7.40 -13.89 -10.46
CA ASN A 197 -5.99 -14.26 -10.40
C ASN A 197 -5.30 -13.44 -9.32
N ALA A 198 -4.84 -14.09 -8.26
CA ALA A 198 -4.08 -13.45 -7.19
C ALA A 198 -3.22 -14.47 -6.43
N PHE A 199 -2.15 -14.01 -5.79
CA PHE A 199 -1.26 -14.84 -4.95
C PHE A 199 -0.72 -16.11 -5.64
N GLY A 200 -0.59 -16.08 -6.97
CA GLY A 200 -0.14 -17.22 -7.78
C GLY A 200 -1.17 -18.33 -7.94
N GLN A 201 -2.45 -18.05 -7.66
CA GLN A 201 -3.58 -18.95 -7.78
C GLN A 201 -4.65 -18.32 -8.68
N LEU A 202 -5.05 -19.04 -9.72
CA LEU A 202 -6.12 -18.63 -10.63
C LEU A 202 -7.37 -19.46 -10.30
N LEU A 203 -8.41 -18.77 -9.85
CA LEU A 203 -9.72 -19.33 -9.58
C LEU A 203 -10.60 -19.12 -10.80
N VAL A 204 -11.21 -20.19 -11.32
CA VAL A 204 -12.13 -20.14 -12.46
C VAL A 204 -13.43 -20.79 -12.05
N VAL A 205 -14.49 -19.99 -11.98
CA VAL A 205 -15.84 -20.43 -11.65
C VAL A 205 -16.60 -20.61 -12.95
N THR A 206 -17.08 -21.84 -13.17
CA THR A 206 -18.03 -22.16 -14.23
C THR A 206 -19.45 -22.23 -13.66
N THR A 207 -20.43 -22.55 -14.50
CA THR A 207 -21.83 -22.73 -14.07
C THR A 207 -22.04 -23.91 -13.11
N GLN A 208 -21.09 -24.85 -13.01
CA GLN A 208 -21.23 -26.07 -12.19
C GLN A 208 -20.01 -26.38 -11.31
N GLN A 209 -18.85 -25.82 -11.64
CA GLN A 209 -17.58 -26.23 -11.05
C GLN A 209 -16.68 -25.03 -10.76
N LEU A 210 -15.88 -25.16 -9.73
CA LEU A 210 -14.77 -24.26 -9.42
C LEU A 210 -13.47 -24.98 -9.75
N TYR A 211 -12.67 -24.37 -10.61
CA TYR A 211 -11.31 -24.81 -10.94
C TYR A 211 -10.32 -23.91 -10.21
N ILE A 212 -9.35 -24.53 -9.54
CA ILE A 212 -8.27 -23.86 -8.82
C ILE A 212 -6.96 -24.25 -9.50
N TYR A 213 -6.41 -23.33 -10.28
CA TYR A 213 -5.14 -23.51 -10.97
C TYR A 213 -4.01 -22.89 -10.16
N SER A 214 -2.88 -23.60 -10.07
CA SER A 214 -1.65 -23.05 -9.53
C SER A 214 -0.77 -22.52 -10.65
N SER A 215 -0.23 -21.32 -10.47
CA SER A 215 0.78 -20.76 -11.39
C SER A 215 2.04 -21.63 -11.55
N LYS A 216 2.28 -22.55 -10.61
CA LYS A 216 3.39 -23.51 -10.68
C LYS A 216 3.10 -24.68 -11.63
N ASN A 217 1.83 -25.01 -11.82
CA ASN A 217 1.40 -26.12 -12.67
C ASN A 217 -0.07 -25.93 -13.10
N TRP A 218 -0.25 -25.55 -14.37
CA TRP A 218 -1.56 -25.31 -14.96
C TRP A 218 -2.31 -26.59 -15.36
N ASN A 219 -1.61 -27.72 -15.49
CA ASN A 219 -2.17 -28.95 -16.08
C ASN A 219 -3.07 -29.75 -15.13
N THR A 220 -2.92 -29.56 -13.81
CA THR A 220 -3.65 -30.32 -12.80
C THR A 220 -4.39 -29.39 -11.86
N PRO A 221 -5.47 -28.73 -12.33
CA PRO A 221 -6.30 -27.91 -11.46
C PRO A 221 -7.02 -28.78 -10.41
N VAL A 222 -7.23 -28.22 -9.22
CA VAL A 222 -8.17 -28.79 -8.27
C VAL A 222 -9.58 -28.40 -8.73
N ILE A 223 -10.47 -29.38 -8.88
CA ILE A 223 -11.84 -29.15 -9.33
C ILE A 223 -12.80 -29.45 -8.18
N VAL A 224 -13.66 -28.50 -7.86
CA VAL A 224 -14.68 -28.60 -6.81
C VAL A 224 -16.05 -28.43 -7.46
N GLU A 225 -16.99 -29.31 -7.16
CA GLU A 225 -18.39 -29.16 -7.60
C GLU A 225 -19.09 -28.06 -6.80
N LEU A 226 -19.76 -27.16 -7.50
CA LEU A 226 -20.56 -26.09 -6.91
C LEU A 226 -22.02 -26.52 -6.86
N LYS A 227 -22.65 -26.38 -5.68
CA LYS A 227 -24.08 -26.67 -5.50
C LYS A 227 -24.97 -25.52 -5.94
N GLU A 228 -24.44 -24.30 -5.94
CA GLU A 228 -25.15 -23.08 -6.32
C GLU A 228 -25.00 -22.72 -7.79
N ARG A 229 -25.94 -21.93 -8.31
CA ARG A 229 -26.05 -21.64 -9.74
C ARG A 229 -25.39 -20.33 -10.18
N THR A 230 -25.14 -19.39 -9.27
CA THR A 230 -24.64 -18.05 -9.63
C THR A 230 -23.71 -17.48 -8.57
N ILE A 231 -22.40 -17.53 -8.82
CA ILE A 231 -21.40 -16.86 -7.98
C ILE A 231 -21.31 -15.39 -8.38
N THR A 232 -21.52 -14.49 -7.42
CA THR A 232 -21.55 -13.04 -7.60
C THR A 232 -20.21 -12.37 -7.32
N MET A 233 -19.36 -12.97 -6.47
CA MET A 233 -18.11 -12.35 -6.00
C MET A 233 -17.04 -13.41 -5.71
N ILE A 234 -15.77 -13.05 -5.96
CA ILE A 234 -14.59 -13.83 -5.57
C ILE A 234 -13.61 -12.90 -4.85
N LEU A 235 -13.19 -13.26 -3.63
CA LEU A 235 -12.13 -12.56 -2.89
C LEU A 235 -11.00 -13.52 -2.57
N GLN A 236 -9.75 -13.12 -2.81
CA GLN A 236 -8.59 -13.96 -2.56
C GLN A 236 -7.69 -13.38 -1.47
N ALA A 237 -7.12 -14.25 -0.65
CA ALA A 237 -5.95 -14.00 0.18
C ALA A 237 -4.90 -15.07 -0.12
N SER A 238 -3.70 -14.97 0.47
CA SER A 238 -2.60 -15.89 0.15
C SER A 238 -2.84 -17.36 0.56
N LYS A 239 -3.74 -17.63 1.52
CA LYS A 239 -4.01 -18.98 2.06
C LYS A 239 -5.45 -19.47 1.84
N VAL A 240 -6.39 -18.54 1.76
CA VAL A 240 -7.83 -18.82 1.68
C VAL A 240 -8.46 -17.89 0.66
N PHE A 241 -9.63 -18.26 0.15
CA PHE A 241 -10.44 -17.42 -0.71
C PHE A 241 -11.92 -17.58 -0.36
N ILE A 242 -12.72 -16.59 -0.76
CA ILE A 242 -14.17 -16.58 -0.60
C ILE A 242 -14.81 -16.56 -1.97
N ILE A 243 -15.84 -17.39 -2.13
CA ILE A 243 -16.85 -17.24 -3.19
C ILE A 243 -18.20 -16.91 -2.54
N SER A 244 -19.02 -16.11 -3.22
CA SER A 244 -20.35 -15.76 -2.72
C SER A 244 -21.41 -15.97 -3.79
N ASP A 245 -22.59 -16.42 -3.38
CA ASP A 245 -23.81 -16.43 -4.17
C ASP A 245 -24.66 -15.15 -3.97
N GLY A 246 -24.16 -14.19 -3.18
CA GLY A 246 -24.83 -12.95 -2.81
C GLY A 246 -25.47 -12.95 -1.42
N GLN A 247 -25.77 -14.12 -0.84
CA GLN A 247 -26.35 -14.26 0.51
C GLN A 247 -25.38 -14.95 1.47
N THR A 248 -24.69 -15.97 0.97
CA THR A 248 -23.76 -16.79 1.72
C THR A 248 -22.34 -16.54 1.22
N LEU A 249 -21.39 -16.57 2.14
CA LEU A 249 -19.96 -16.57 1.83
C LEU A 249 -19.41 -17.98 2.12
N TYR A 250 -18.88 -18.61 1.09
CA TYR A 250 -18.22 -19.90 1.19
C TYR A 250 -16.71 -19.67 1.22
N VAL A 251 -16.07 -20.08 2.32
CA VAL A 251 -14.62 -19.94 2.50
C VAL A 251 -13.95 -21.25 2.15
N PHE A 252 -12.96 -21.20 1.26
CA PHE A 252 -12.18 -22.34 0.83
C PHE A 252 -10.69 -22.12 1.04
N ASN A 253 -9.94 -23.21 1.15
CA ASN A 253 -8.50 -23.19 0.93
C ASN A 253 -8.17 -23.54 -0.53
N TYR A 254 -6.92 -23.31 -0.95
CA TYR A 254 -6.48 -23.62 -2.33
C TYR A 254 -6.34 -25.12 -2.63
N ASP A 255 -6.55 -26.00 -1.65
CA ASP A 255 -6.66 -27.45 -1.87
C ASP A 255 -8.10 -27.87 -2.21
N GLY A 256 -9.02 -26.92 -2.40
CA GLY A 256 -10.43 -27.17 -2.72
C GLY A 256 -11.29 -27.59 -1.53
N ARG A 257 -10.78 -27.51 -0.30
CA ARG A 257 -11.53 -27.87 0.91
C ARG A 257 -12.37 -26.68 1.37
N SER A 258 -13.67 -26.91 1.57
CA SER A 258 -14.57 -25.97 2.23
C SER A 258 -14.21 -25.88 3.71
N LEU A 259 -13.91 -24.67 4.20
CA LEU A 259 -13.54 -24.40 5.59
C LEU A 259 -14.76 -24.00 6.42
N CYS A 260 -15.47 -22.97 5.99
CA CYS A 260 -16.68 -22.51 6.65
C CYS A 260 -17.67 -21.85 5.67
N GLU A 261 -18.93 -21.78 6.11
CA GLU A 261 -20.04 -21.14 5.40
C GLU A 261 -20.60 -20.04 6.31
N ILE A 262 -20.54 -18.79 5.85
CA ILE A 262 -20.99 -17.62 6.61
C ILE A 262 -22.27 -17.11 5.97
N LYS A 263 -23.40 -17.38 6.62
CA LYS A 263 -24.73 -16.97 6.16
C LYS A 263 -25.10 -15.59 6.68
N THR A 264 -25.75 -14.78 5.85
CA THR A 264 -26.45 -13.58 6.34
C THR A 264 -27.71 -13.96 7.11
N PRO A 265 -28.06 -13.21 8.18
CA PRO A 265 -29.34 -13.38 8.87
C PRO A 265 -30.52 -13.26 7.90
N GLU A 266 -31.45 -14.20 7.95
CA GLU A 266 -32.62 -14.26 7.07
C GLU A 266 -33.50 -13.01 7.21
N GLY A 267 -34.02 -12.48 6.10
CA GLY A 267 -35.01 -11.39 6.06
C GLY A 267 -34.50 -9.99 5.70
N LYS A 268 -33.19 -9.79 5.55
CA LYS A 268 -32.60 -8.51 5.09
C LYS A 268 -32.29 -8.57 3.60
N LEU A 269 -33.03 -7.81 2.77
CA LEU A 269 -32.79 -7.71 1.32
C LEU A 269 -31.54 -6.86 1.03
N GLY A 270 -30.53 -7.45 0.38
CA GLY A 270 -29.38 -6.74 -0.18
C GLY A 270 -28.28 -7.71 -0.62
N LEU A 271 -27.82 -7.59 -1.87
CA LEU A 271 -26.70 -8.38 -2.38
C LEU A 271 -25.40 -7.93 -1.71
N ARG A 272 -24.59 -8.87 -1.21
CA ARG A 272 -23.23 -8.56 -0.76
C ARG A 272 -22.37 -8.15 -1.93
N ASN A 273 -21.64 -7.04 -1.78
CA ASN A 273 -20.72 -6.56 -2.78
C ASN A 273 -19.26 -6.63 -2.28
N GLU A 274 -18.32 -6.45 -3.21
CA GLU A 274 -16.87 -6.44 -2.95
C GLU A 274 -16.43 -5.28 -2.06
N LYS A 275 -17.23 -4.22 -1.94
CA LYS A 275 -16.93 -3.05 -1.10
C LYS A 275 -17.34 -3.26 0.37
N THR A 276 -18.36 -4.07 0.65
CA THR A 276 -18.87 -4.33 2.01
C THR A 276 -18.29 -5.60 2.65
N THR A 277 -17.42 -6.31 1.93
CA THR A 277 -16.78 -7.55 2.37
C THR A 277 -15.30 -7.49 2.09
N SER A 278 -14.46 -7.76 3.08
CA SER A 278 -13.01 -7.84 2.88
C SER A 278 -12.45 -9.11 3.50
N LEU A 279 -11.40 -9.66 2.87
CA LEU A 279 -10.72 -10.88 3.29
C LEU A 279 -9.23 -10.63 3.58
N SER A 280 -8.73 -11.32 4.60
CA SER A 280 -7.30 -11.57 4.85
C SER A 280 -7.12 -13.04 5.25
N ASN A 281 -5.89 -13.50 5.44
CA ASN A 281 -5.62 -14.91 5.78
C ASN A 281 -6.26 -15.39 7.09
N ASP A 282 -6.56 -14.49 8.02
CA ASP A 282 -7.01 -14.82 9.38
C ASP A 282 -8.26 -14.07 9.83
N THR A 283 -8.79 -13.17 9.00
CA THR A 283 -9.94 -12.32 9.32
C THR A 283 -10.78 -12.06 8.08
N VAL A 284 -12.10 -12.19 8.22
CA VAL A 284 -13.13 -11.71 7.29
C VAL A 284 -13.84 -10.53 7.95
N ALA A 285 -13.94 -9.41 7.25
CA ALA A 285 -14.67 -8.22 7.71
C ALA A 285 -15.91 -8.01 6.86
N LEU A 286 -17.05 -7.77 7.52
CA LEU A 286 -18.37 -7.68 6.90
C LEU A 286 -19.14 -6.50 7.49
N VAL A 287 -19.73 -5.67 6.64
CA VAL A 287 -20.76 -4.72 7.10
C VAL A 287 -22.05 -5.49 7.38
N ASP A 288 -22.70 -5.24 8.52
CA ASP A 288 -24.02 -5.81 8.81
C ASP A 288 -25.07 -5.17 7.90
N HIS A 289 -25.89 -6.00 7.25
CA HIS A 289 -26.95 -5.52 6.34
C HIS A 289 -28.08 -4.77 7.06
N GLY A 290 -28.29 -5.00 8.35
CA GLY A 290 -29.35 -4.29 9.10
C GLY A 290 -28.85 -3.01 9.73
N GLU A 291 -27.57 -2.95 10.02
CA GLU A 291 -26.91 -1.80 10.62
C GLU A 291 -25.64 -1.53 9.80
N THR A 292 -25.79 -0.72 8.75
CA THR A 292 -24.69 -0.38 7.83
C THR A 292 -23.57 0.44 8.51
N THR A 293 -23.71 0.71 9.80
CA THR A 293 -22.76 1.36 10.70
C THR A 293 -21.90 0.37 11.50
N VAL A 294 -22.18 -0.94 11.42
CA VAL A 294 -21.51 -1.98 12.21
C VAL A 294 -20.72 -2.94 11.32
N ILE A 295 -19.49 -3.22 11.72
CA ILE A 295 -18.59 -4.18 11.07
C ILE A 295 -18.45 -5.40 11.97
N SER A 296 -18.81 -6.56 11.43
CA SER A 296 -18.54 -7.87 12.02
C SER A 296 -17.20 -8.41 11.56
N LEU A 297 -16.42 -8.95 12.50
CA LEU A 297 -15.11 -9.55 12.25
C LEU A 297 -15.20 -11.04 12.57
N LEU A 298 -14.86 -11.89 11.60
CA LEU A 298 -14.97 -13.35 11.72
C LEU A 298 -13.66 -14.04 11.34
N ASP A 299 -13.41 -15.22 11.92
CA ASP A 299 -12.31 -16.10 11.51
C ASP A 299 -12.72 -16.89 10.24
N PRO A 300 -11.96 -16.79 9.13
CA PRO A 300 -12.27 -17.50 7.88
C PRO A 300 -12.25 -19.02 8.02
N THR A 301 -11.60 -19.58 9.04
CA THR A 301 -11.54 -21.04 9.22
C THR A 301 -12.75 -21.57 9.97
N THR A 302 -13.22 -20.83 10.99
CA THR A 302 -14.26 -21.32 11.92
C THR A 302 -15.59 -20.61 11.77
N GLY A 303 -15.64 -19.47 11.08
CA GLY A 303 -16.82 -18.60 10.99
C GLY A 303 -17.18 -17.89 12.30
N LYS A 304 -16.36 -18.02 13.35
CA LYS A 304 -16.63 -17.45 14.67
C LYS A 304 -16.17 -15.99 14.77
N PRO A 305 -16.75 -15.17 15.67
CA PRO A 305 -16.28 -13.82 15.94
C PRO A 305 -14.78 -13.76 16.27
N GLN A 306 -14.10 -12.79 15.66
CA GLN A 306 -12.65 -12.63 15.71
C GLN A 306 -12.29 -11.26 16.31
N GLY A 307 -11.29 -11.24 17.20
CA GLY A 307 -10.82 -10.00 17.83
C GLY A 307 -11.73 -9.53 18.98
N ASP A 308 -11.79 -8.22 19.20
CA ASP A 308 -12.49 -7.61 20.35
C ASP A 308 -13.98 -7.32 20.06
N GLY A 309 -14.63 -8.20 19.28
CA GLY A 309 -16.03 -8.07 18.87
C GLY A 309 -16.25 -7.11 17.70
N ASN A 310 -17.51 -6.70 17.48
CA ASN A 310 -17.88 -5.85 16.35
C ASN A 310 -17.33 -4.42 16.49
N ILE A 311 -17.16 -3.73 15.35
CA ILE A 311 -16.75 -2.33 15.30
C ILE A 311 -17.98 -1.51 14.91
N ALA A 312 -18.43 -0.61 15.79
CA ALA A 312 -19.51 0.33 15.49
C ALA A 312 -18.93 1.70 15.08
N HIS A 313 -19.56 2.33 14.08
CA HIS A 313 -19.23 3.67 13.58
C HIS A 313 -20.46 4.58 13.61
N GLY A 314 -20.25 5.90 13.60
CA GLY A 314 -21.36 6.87 13.63
C GLY A 314 -22.06 7.07 12.29
N HIS A 315 -21.41 6.72 11.19
CA HIS A 315 -21.88 6.94 9.82
C HIS A 315 -21.95 5.63 9.03
N GLU A 316 -22.78 5.61 7.98
CA GLU A 316 -22.90 4.46 7.07
C GLU A 316 -21.52 4.13 6.47
N ILE A 317 -21.13 2.87 6.55
CA ILE A 317 -19.87 2.36 6.03
C ILE A 317 -20.07 1.99 4.57
N MET A 318 -19.22 2.57 3.71
CA MET A 318 -19.34 2.46 2.26
C MET A 318 -18.36 1.44 1.68
N GLU A 319 -17.21 1.25 2.32
CA GLU A 319 -16.12 0.42 1.79
C GLU A 319 -15.22 -0.12 2.92
N LEU A 320 -14.80 -1.38 2.80
CA LEU A 320 -13.89 -2.08 3.71
C LEU A 320 -12.63 -2.54 2.96
N ALA A 321 -11.48 -2.49 3.62
CA ALA A 321 -10.24 -3.10 3.13
C ALA A 321 -9.40 -3.63 4.30
N LEU A 322 -9.05 -4.91 4.29
CA LEU A 322 -8.15 -5.53 5.27
C LEU A 322 -6.72 -5.56 4.76
N CYS A 323 -5.76 -5.30 5.65
CA CYS A 323 -4.36 -5.46 5.31
C CYS A 323 -4.00 -6.94 5.08
N GLN A 324 -3.10 -7.22 4.13
CA GLN A 324 -2.79 -8.58 3.68
C GLN A 324 -1.61 -9.23 4.41
N CYS A 325 -0.71 -8.44 5.01
CA CYS A 325 0.50 -8.92 5.69
C CYS A 325 0.38 -8.84 7.22
N GLY A 326 1.23 -9.57 7.93
CA GLY A 326 1.29 -9.54 9.39
C GLY A 326 0.42 -10.61 10.05
N GLN A 327 0.54 -10.70 11.38
CA GLN A 327 -0.23 -11.63 12.21
C GLN A 327 -1.53 -10.98 12.67
N LEU A 328 -2.45 -11.79 13.20
CA LEU A 328 -3.75 -11.33 13.71
C LEU A 328 -3.66 -10.23 14.78
N SER A 329 -2.60 -10.21 15.59
CA SER A 329 -2.37 -9.14 16.59
C SER A 329 -2.06 -7.77 15.98
N GLU A 330 -1.62 -7.73 14.73
CA GLU A 330 -1.24 -6.55 13.96
C GLU A 330 -2.26 -6.24 12.85
N ARG A 331 -3.34 -7.04 12.75
CA ARG A 331 -4.34 -6.91 11.69
C ARG A 331 -5.09 -5.59 11.83
N ILE A 332 -5.08 -4.82 10.75
CA ILE A 332 -5.74 -3.53 10.63
C ILE A 332 -6.78 -3.61 9.50
N LEU A 333 -7.95 -3.09 9.81
CA LEU A 333 -9.02 -2.82 8.86
C LEU A 333 -9.01 -1.34 8.53
N ALA A 334 -9.00 -0.99 7.24
CA ALA A 334 -9.35 0.35 6.78
C ALA A 334 -10.80 0.35 6.33
N PHE A 335 -11.52 1.44 6.57
CA PHE A 335 -12.86 1.61 6.06
C PHE A 335 -13.14 3.08 5.74
N ARG A 336 -14.10 3.28 4.85
CA ARG A 336 -14.61 4.59 4.47
C ARG A 336 -16.08 4.72 4.83
N ASP A 337 -16.47 5.90 5.30
CA ASP A 337 -17.87 6.22 5.56
C ASP A 337 -18.53 7.05 4.45
N SER A 338 -19.82 7.34 4.66
CA SER A 338 -20.65 8.15 3.75
C SER A 338 -20.20 9.60 3.61
N GLU A 339 -19.36 10.10 4.53
CA GLU A 339 -18.74 11.44 4.46
C GLU A 339 -17.40 11.45 3.69
N ALA A 340 -17.08 10.34 3.01
CA ALA A 340 -15.80 10.16 2.33
C ALA A 340 -14.58 10.26 3.27
N SER A 341 -14.78 10.06 4.58
CA SER A 341 -13.72 10.03 5.59
C SER A 341 -13.13 8.62 5.70
N VAL A 342 -11.81 8.54 5.87
CA VAL A 342 -11.08 7.28 5.96
C VAL A 342 -10.66 7.03 7.39
N PHE A 343 -10.98 5.83 7.87
CA PHE A 343 -10.66 5.35 9.20
C PHE A 343 -9.89 4.05 9.13
N VAL A 344 -9.12 3.80 10.19
CA VAL A 344 -8.49 2.52 10.43
C VAL A 344 -8.84 2.02 11.81
N ALA A 345 -9.03 0.71 11.92
CA ALA A 345 -9.39 0.03 13.14
C ALA A 345 -8.49 -1.20 13.37
N LYS A 346 -8.07 -1.40 14.61
CA LYS A 346 -7.36 -2.63 15.01
C LYS A 346 -8.37 -3.74 15.27
N VAL A 347 -8.10 -4.93 14.73
CA VAL A 347 -8.91 -6.13 15.01
C VAL A 347 -8.77 -6.56 16.47
N ARG A 348 -7.54 -6.46 17.02
CA ARG A 348 -7.23 -6.71 18.43
C ARG A 348 -6.51 -5.52 19.07
N THR A 349 -6.94 -5.11 20.25
CA THR A 349 -6.42 -3.96 21.00
C THR A 349 -5.65 -4.41 22.24
N HIS A 350 -4.43 -4.93 22.06
CA HIS A 350 -3.55 -5.21 23.20
C HIS A 350 -2.89 -3.91 23.69
N GLY A 351 -3.44 -3.30 24.75
CA GLY A 351 -2.84 -2.13 25.40
C GLY A 351 -2.96 -0.81 24.63
N VAL A 352 -3.88 -0.73 23.66
CA VAL A 352 -4.20 0.51 22.93
C VAL A 352 -5.57 1.00 23.39
N SER A 353 -5.67 2.24 23.85
CA SER A 353 -6.91 2.83 24.36
C SER A 353 -7.93 3.17 23.27
N GLN A 354 -7.46 3.51 22.06
CA GLN A 354 -8.31 3.83 20.91
C GLN A 354 -8.29 2.70 19.87
N ARG A 355 -9.46 2.11 19.61
CA ARG A 355 -9.62 1.04 18.61
C ARG A 355 -9.71 1.55 17.18
N ILE A 356 -10.22 2.78 16.98
CA ILE A 356 -10.47 3.40 15.68
C ILE A 356 -9.73 4.75 15.62
N ALA A 357 -9.12 5.06 14.47
CA ALA A 357 -8.48 6.35 14.21
C ALA A 357 -8.84 6.86 12.80
N LYS A 358 -9.16 8.16 12.68
CA LYS A 358 -9.34 8.84 11.39
C LYS A 358 -7.98 9.16 10.77
N ILE A 359 -7.77 8.83 9.50
CA ILE A 359 -6.49 8.99 8.80
C ILE A 359 -6.55 9.89 7.56
N GLY A 360 -7.75 10.17 7.05
CA GLY A 360 -7.93 10.98 5.85
C GLY A 360 -9.39 11.35 5.60
N SER A 361 -9.60 12.12 4.54
CA SER A 361 -10.91 12.58 4.05
C SER A 361 -10.88 12.75 2.53
N SER A 362 -12.06 12.94 1.93
CA SER A 362 -12.22 13.13 0.49
C SER A 362 -11.65 11.98 -0.34
N VAL A 363 -11.85 10.75 0.13
CA VAL A 363 -11.45 9.54 -0.59
C VAL A 363 -12.72 8.86 -1.11
N GLU A 364 -12.70 8.37 -2.33
CA GLU A 364 -13.80 7.65 -2.97
C GLU A 364 -13.58 6.14 -2.91
N GLN A 365 -12.33 5.68 -3.05
CA GLN A 365 -11.94 4.26 -3.13
C GLN A 365 -10.67 3.96 -2.34
N LEU A 366 -10.58 2.76 -1.76
CA LEU A 366 -9.48 2.28 -0.93
C LEU A 366 -8.94 0.92 -1.38
N HIS A 367 -7.62 0.72 -1.30
CA HIS A 367 -7.03 -0.59 -1.55
C HIS A 367 -5.74 -0.78 -0.78
N PHE A 368 -5.59 -1.92 -0.10
CA PHE A 368 -4.32 -2.31 0.53
C PHE A 368 -3.37 -2.90 -0.50
N ASN A 369 -2.07 -2.78 -0.22
CA ASN A 369 -1.05 -3.44 -1.01
C ASN A 369 -0.98 -4.94 -0.69
N ASP A 370 -0.77 -5.78 -1.69
CA ASP A 370 -0.73 -7.23 -1.48
C ASP A 370 0.58 -7.73 -0.86
N LEU A 371 1.68 -7.01 -1.11
CA LEU A 371 3.03 -7.42 -0.67
C LEU A 371 3.46 -6.72 0.62
N THR A 372 2.79 -5.64 1.00
CA THR A 372 3.12 -4.77 2.13
C THR A 372 1.85 -4.21 2.74
N ASN A 373 1.87 -3.70 3.96
CA ASN A 373 0.67 -3.10 4.57
C ASN A 373 0.47 -1.61 4.22
N MET A 374 0.91 -1.19 3.03
CA MET A 374 0.62 0.17 2.53
C MET A 374 -0.84 0.26 2.09
N LEU A 375 -1.50 1.37 2.40
CA LEU A 375 -2.85 1.67 1.93
C LEU A 375 -2.79 2.75 0.85
N VAL A 376 -3.57 2.61 -0.21
CA VAL A 376 -3.82 3.69 -1.17
C VAL A 376 -5.28 4.11 -1.13
N GLY A 377 -5.52 5.40 -1.27
CA GLY A 377 -6.83 5.99 -1.45
C GLY A 377 -6.85 6.94 -2.64
N ILE A 378 -7.98 7.01 -3.33
CA ILE A 378 -8.21 7.93 -4.45
C ILE A 378 -9.43 8.78 -4.17
N GLY A 379 -9.30 10.08 -4.38
CA GLY A 379 -10.42 11.01 -4.39
C GLY A 379 -9.95 12.41 -4.82
N ASP A 380 -10.87 13.23 -5.32
CA ASP A 380 -10.59 14.60 -5.79
C ASP A 380 -9.42 14.70 -6.80
N GLY A 381 -9.26 13.67 -7.64
CA GLY A 381 -8.16 13.59 -8.62
C GLY A 381 -6.77 13.42 -8.01
N ARG A 382 -6.69 13.02 -6.73
CA ARG A 382 -5.47 12.77 -5.98
C ARG A 382 -5.35 11.29 -5.60
N ILE A 383 -4.12 10.80 -5.63
CA ILE A 383 -3.73 9.57 -4.96
C ILE A 383 -3.07 9.93 -3.65
N THR A 384 -3.54 9.31 -2.58
CA THR A 384 -2.94 9.38 -1.25
C THR A 384 -2.48 7.98 -0.87
N VAL A 385 -1.18 7.82 -0.61
CA VAL A 385 -0.60 6.56 -0.15
C VAL A 385 -0.18 6.74 1.30
N TRP A 386 -0.70 5.87 2.18
CA TRP A 386 -0.26 5.74 3.57
C TRP A 386 0.69 4.54 3.67
N PRO A 387 2.02 4.77 3.80
CA PRO A 387 2.97 3.66 3.88
C PRO A 387 2.75 2.74 5.08
N ALA A 388 2.32 3.31 6.21
CA ALA A 388 2.08 2.56 7.44
C ALA A 388 0.91 3.18 8.22
N VAL A 389 -0.28 2.61 8.05
CA VAL A 389 -1.50 3.12 8.71
C VAL A 389 -1.51 2.91 10.23
N GLU A 390 -0.70 1.97 10.74
CA GLU A 390 -0.57 1.70 12.18
C GLU A 390 -0.03 2.89 12.98
N ILE A 391 0.66 3.82 12.33
CA ILE A 391 1.20 5.04 12.93
C ILE A 391 0.05 5.92 13.49
N ALA A 392 -1.16 5.79 12.95
CA ALA A 392 -2.35 6.50 13.44
C ALA A 392 -2.65 6.27 14.94
N PHE A 393 -2.24 5.12 15.47
CA PHE A 393 -2.44 4.74 16.89
C PHE A 393 -1.27 5.10 17.79
N ILE A 394 -0.20 5.66 17.21
CA ILE A 394 1.01 6.07 17.91
C ILE A 394 1.05 7.59 17.96
N ASP A 395 1.05 8.23 16.77
CA ASP A 395 1.16 9.67 16.62
C ASP A 395 0.50 10.12 15.30
N ARG A 396 -0.56 10.92 15.41
CA ARG A 396 -1.30 11.45 14.26
C ARG A 396 -0.48 12.47 13.46
N SER A 397 0.38 13.24 14.10
CA SER A 397 1.25 14.22 13.41
C SER A 397 2.32 13.51 12.59
N LEU A 398 2.88 12.43 13.13
CA LEU A 398 3.83 11.58 12.43
C LEU A 398 3.21 10.88 11.22
N LEU A 399 1.95 10.42 11.36
CA LEU A 399 1.21 9.86 10.24
C LEU A 399 1.11 10.89 9.09
N GLN A 400 0.70 12.13 9.37
CA GLN A 400 0.58 13.18 8.35
C GLN A 400 1.89 13.44 7.59
N ARG A 401 3.03 13.39 8.28
CA ARG A 401 4.37 13.54 7.67
C ARG A 401 4.80 12.34 6.82
N SER A 402 4.21 11.17 7.06
CA SER A 402 4.56 9.92 6.39
C SER A 402 3.79 9.70 5.09
N VAL A 403 2.70 10.43 4.87
CA VAL A 403 1.82 10.30 3.71
C VAL A 403 2.54 10.73 2.43
N ILE A 404 2.30 9.99 1.35
CA ILE A 404 2.77 10.31 0.00
C ILE A 404 1.56 10.67 -0.85
N GLU A 405 1.46 11.93 -1.25
CA GLU A 405 0.39 12.43 -2.11
C GLU A 405 0.88 12.68 -3.54
N LYS A 406 0.04 12.37 -4.52
CA LYS A 406 0.31 12.64 -5.94
C LYS A 406 -0.96 13.07 -6.65
N GLN A 407 -0.93 14.25 -7.26
CA GLN A 407 -2.00 14.73 -8.13
C GLN A 407 -1.97 13.97 -9.46
N ILE A 408 -3.15 13.65 -9.99
CA ILE A 408 -3.29 12.97 -11.29
C ILE A 408 -4.17 13.80 -12.19
N THR A 409 -3.66 14.09 -13.37
CA THR A 409 -4.41 14.80 -14.42
C THR A 409 -5.07 13.81 -15.36
N GLY A 410 -6.27 14.13 -15.82
CA GLY A 410 -6.93 13.40 -16.90
C GLY A 410 -7.67 12.13 -16.49
N LEU A 411 -7.80 11.79 -15.20
CA LEU A 411 -8.56 10.60 -14.77
C LEU A 411 -10.00 10.55 -15.30
N GLY A 412 -10.57 11.73 -15.59
CA GLY A 412 -11.96 11.85 -16.00
C GLY A 412 -12.91 11.67 -14.82
N LYS A 413 -14.18 11.38 -15.10
CA LYS A 413 -15.20 11.18 -14.06
C LYS A 413 -15.23 9.71 -13.61
N PHE A 414 -15.23 9.46 -12.30
CA PHE A 414 -15.32 8.12 -11.69
C PHE A 414 -14.14 7.19 -12.08
N PRO A 415 -12.90 7.54 -11.73
CA PRO A 415 -11.79 6.60 -11.88
C PRO A 415 -11.99 5.36 -11.01
N VAL A 416 -11.51 4.20 -11.44
CA VAL A 416 -11.57 2.95 -10.67
C VAL A 416 -10.16 2.54 -10.24
N LEU A 417 -9.98 2.35 -8.95
CA LEU A 417 -8.76 1.82 -8.35
C LEU A 417 -8.74 0.30 -8.52
N ARG A 418 -7.86 -0.20 -9.41
CA ARG A 418 -7.86 -1.62 -9.78
C ARG A 418 -7.00 -2.47 -8.86
N SER A 419 -5.76 -2.06 -8.64
CA SER A 419 -4.82 -2.83 -7.81
C SER A 419 -3.68 -1.98 -7.28
N PHE A 420 -3.11 -2.43 -6.17
CA PHE A 420 -1.88 -1.90 -5.61
C PHE A 420 -0.93 -3.04 -5.27
N ILE A 421 0.03 -3.31 -6.16
CA ILE A 421 0.96 -4.43 -6.01
C ILE A 421 2.37 -3.88 -5.98
N GLY A 422 3.13 -4.16 -4.92
CA GLY A 422 4.50 -3.67 -4.79
C GLY A 422 4.58 -2.15 -4.85
N SER A 423 5.20 -1.59 -5.89
CA SER A 423 5.30 -0.15 -6.14
C SER A 423 4.39 0.36 -7.26
N THR A 424 3.52 -0.49 -7.81
CA THR A 424 2.62 -0.13 -8.93
C THR A 424 1.18 -0.03 -8.46
N ILE A 425 0.55 1.09 -8.77
CA ILE A 425 -0.89 1.30 -8.62
C ILE A 425 -1.50 1.34 -10.02
N SER A 426 -2.49 0.51 -10.28
CA SER A 426 -3.20 0.47 -11.56
C SER A 426 -4.58 1.09 -11.41
N LEU A 427 -4.92 2.01 -12.30
CA LEU A 427 -6.17 2.76 -12.31
C LEU A 427 -6.85 2.62 -13.65
N ARG A 428 -8.16 2.51 -13.68
CA ARG A 428 -8.95 2.75 -14.89
C ARG A 428 -9.46 4.20 -14.88
N ARG A 429 -9.25 4.89 -16.00
CA ARG A 429 -9.81 6.23 -16.26
C ARG A 429 -11.26 6.10 -16.75
N SER A 430 -11.98 7.22 -16.78
CA SER A 430 -13.35 7.27 -17.29
C SER A 430 -13.51 6.82 -18.74
N ASP A 431 -12.46 6.97 -19.55
CA ASP A 431 -12.42 6.50 -20.94
C ASP A 431 -12.18 4.99 -21.05
N GLY A 432 -12.01 4.26 -19.94
CA GLY A 432 -11.76 2.82 -19.94
C GLY A 432 -10.28 2.43 -20.07
N SER A 433 -9.39 3.38 -20.37
CA SER A 433 -7.95 3.12 -20.45
C SER A 433 -7.35 2.89 -19.06
N VAL A 434 -6.35 2.00 -18.99
CA VAL A 434 -5.65 1.67 -17.75
C VAL A 434 -4.37 2.50 -17.65
N VAL A 435 -4.21 3.21 -16.55
CA VAL A 435 -3.01 3.97 -16.20
C VAL A 435 -2.31 3.30 -15.03
N THR A 436 -1.02 3.02 -15.21
CA THR A 436 -0.16 2.52 -14.14
C THR A 436 0.68 3.66 -13.58
N MET A 437 0.69 3.75 -12.25
CA MET A 437 1.38 4.76 -11.48
C MET A 437 2.42 4.11 -10.58
N LEU A 438 3.61 4.70 -10.52
CA LEU A 438 4.68 4.22 -9.65
C LEU A 438 4.73 5.03 -8.35
N VAL A 439 4.70 4.30 -7.23
CA VAL A 439 5.04 4.82 -5.90
C VAL A 439 6.54 4.62 -5.69
N PRO A 440 7.29 5.61 -5.17
CA PRO A 440 8.71 5.45 -4.88
C PRO A 440 8.97 4.18 -4.03
N PRO A 441 9.90 3.30 -4.44
CA PRO A 441 10.04 1.95 -3.87
C PRO A 441 10.67 1.93 -2.48
N PHE A 442 11.00 3.09 -1.92
CA PHE A 442 11.67 3.18 -0.63
C PHE A 442 10.75 2.79 0.53
N ALA A 443 9.47 3.17 0.49
CA ALA A 443 8.49 2.81 1.52
C ALA A 443 8.27 1.30 1.57
N SER A 444 8.07 0.65 0.42
CA SER A 444 7.91 -0.80 0.33
C SER A 444 9.18 -1.54 0.78
N SER A 445 10.36 -1.06 0.39
CA SER A 445 11.64 -1.64 0.83
C SER A 445 11.85 -1.49 2.33
N LEU A 446 11.48 -0.34 2.90
CA LEU A 446 11.56 -0.09 4.35
C LEU A 446 10.69 -1.08 5.11
N LEU A 447 9.42 -1.22 4.73
CA LEU A 447 8.48 -2.15 5.36
C LEU A 447 9.01 -3.58 5.31
N ARG A 448 9.58 -4.01 4.17
CA ARG A 448 10.21 -5.34 4.04
C ARG A 448 11.41 -5.52 4.97
N TYR A 449 12.26 -4.51 5.14
CA TYR A 449 13.37 -4.59 6.10
C TYR A 449 12.87 -4.67 7.53
N VAL A 450 11.85 -3.90 7.90
CA VAL A 450 11.22 -3.94 9.23
C VAL A 450 10.58 -5.30 9.50
N MET A 451 9.81 -5.85 8.55
CA MET A 451 9.22 -7.19 8.65
C MET A 451 10.28 -8.28 8.85
N GLN A 452 11.47 -8.11 8.27
CA GLN A 452 12.61 -9.03 8.44
C GLN A 452 13.47 -8.71 9.67
N SER A 453 13.07 -7.76 10.53
CA SER A 453 13.85 -7.25 11.67
C SER A 453 15.23 -6.71 11.31
N LYS A 454 15.43 -6.26 10.07
CA LYS A 454 16.70 -5.70 9.54
C LYS A 454 16.79 -4.19 9.76
N TRP A 455 16.71 -3.76 11.02
CA TRP A 455 16.67 -2.35 11.43
C TRP A 455 17.88 -1.51 10.98
N ASP A 456 19.09 -2.09 11.01
CA ASP A 456 20.30 -1.39 10.55
C ASP A 456 20.24 -1.05 9.04
N GLN A 457 19.60 -1.89 8.22
CA GLN A 457 19.41 -1.62 6.79
C GLN A 457 18.31 -0.58 6.57
N ALA A 458 17.22 -0.66 7.34
CA ALA A 458 16.15 0.34 7.35
C ALA A 458 16.69 1.74 7.66
N ILE A 459 17.49 1.90 8.70
CA ILE A 459 18.13 3.18 9.07
C ILE A 459 18.97 3.75 7.93
N ARG A 460 19.71 2.90 7.20
CA ARG A 460 20.55 3.35 6.07
C ARG A 460 19.70 3.84 4.90
N LEU A 461 18.56 3.20 4.65
CA LEU A 461 17.63 3.56 3.59
C LEU A 461 17.02 4.96 3.83
N CYS A 462 16.66 5.28 5.08
CA CYS A 462 15.97 6.53 5.41
C CYS A 462 16.82 7.79 5.22
N ARG A 463 18.16 7.67 5.18
CA ARG A 463 19.10 8.81 5.18
C ARG A 463 18.84 9.89 4.13
N GLN A 464 18.18 9.56 3.02
CA GLN A 464 17.92 10.50 1.93
C GLN A 464 16.52 11.12 1.92
N ASN A 465 15.59 10.66 2.75
CA ASN A 465 14.20 11.10 2.67
C ASN A 465 13.52 11.23 4.04
N THR A 466 13.02 12.43 4.32
CA THR A 466 12.34 12.80 5.57
C THR A 466 11.02 12.06 5.78
N THR A 467 10.24 11.78 4.73
CA THR A 467 8.96 11.05 4.86
C THR A 467 9.19 9.61 5.33
N ILE A 468 10.28 9.01 4.88
CA ILE A 468 10.67 7.64 5.24
C ILE A 468 11.18 7.58 6.69
N TRP A 469 11.84 8.64 7.17
CA TRP A 469 12.15 8.76 8.59
C TRP A 469 10.88 8.78 9.45
N ALA A 470 9.81 9.45 9.00
CA ALA A 470 8.52 9.45 9.70
C ALA A 470 7.91 8.04 9.76
N VAL A 471 7.94 7.32 8.64
CA VAL A 471 7.50 5.91 8.60
C VAL A 471 8.33 5.06 9.55
N LEU A 472 9.66 5.17 9.52
CA LEU A 472 10.55 4.38 10.38
C LEU A 472 10.30 4.67 11.86
N ALA A 473 10.15 5.94 12.25
CA ALA A 473 9.90 6.33 13.65
C ALA A 473 8.61 5.69 14.20
N GLY A 474 7.54 5.69 13.40
CA GLY A 474 6.27 5.08 13.79
C GLY A 474 6.40 3.55 13.90
N LEU A 475 6.97 2.90 12.90
CA LEU A 475 7.16 1.44 12.88
C LEU A 475 8.08 0.95 14.00
N SER A 476 9.20 1.63 14.26
CA SER A 476 10.11 1.22 15.34
C SER A 476 9.48 1.41 16.71
N THR A 477 8.60 2.39 16.88
CA THR A 477 7.85 2.61 18.13
C THR A 477 6.77 1.56 18.32
N SER A 478 6.03 1.22 17.26
CA SER A 478 5.10 0.08 17.21
C SER A 478 5.79 -1.21 17.65
N ALA A 479 6.97 -1.48 17.09
CA ALA A 479 7.79 -2.65 17.40
C ALA A 479 8.57 -2.56 18.72
N LYS A 480 8.45 -1.47 19.48
CA LYS A 480 9.20 -1.20 20.73
C LYS A 480 10.73 -1.25 20.57
N HIS A 481 11.24 -0.97 19.37
CA HIS A 481 12.67 -0.96 19.05
C HIS A 481 13.31 0.42 19.34
N LEU A 482 13.57 0.67 20.63
CA LEU A 482 14.03 1.98 21.16
C LEU A 482 15.21 2.59 20.41
N TYR A 483 16.25 1.80 20.12
CA TYR A 483 17.45 2.28 19.43
C TYR A 483 17.16 2.93 18.07
N THR A 484 16.21 2.36 17.32
CA THR A 484 15.85 2.87 15.99
C THR A 484 14.89 4.04 16.10
N SER A 485 13.95 3.99 17.06
CA SER A 485 13.06 5.12 17.36
C SER A 485 13.85 6.37 17.73
N GLU A 486 14.87 6.25 18.59
CA GLU A 486 15.74 7.37 18.97
C GLU A 486 16.39 8.04 17.74
N ILE A 487 16.96 7.23 16.84
CA ILE A 487 17.57 7.74 15.59
C ILE A 487 16.53 8.42 14.71
N ALA A 488 15.36 7.80 14.54
CA ALA A 488 14.34 8.26 13.62
C ALA A 488 13.67 9.56 14.11
N TYR A 489 13.22 9.63 15.37
CA TYR A 489 12.69 10.87 15.94
C TYR A 489 13.75 11.97 16.04
N GLY A 490 15.00 11.60 16.33
CA GLY A 490 16.13 12.52 16.22
C GLY A 490 16.18 13.15 14.82
N ALA A 491 16.17 12.32 13.76
CA ALA A 491 16.19 12.75 12.35
C ALA A 491 15.02 13.66 11.97
N LEU A 492 13.89 13.49 12.62
CA LEU A 492 12.67 14.28 12.43
C LEU A 492 12.61 15.56 13.27
N GLU A 493 13.59 15.77 14.15
CA GLU A 493 13.70 16.87 15.12
C GLU A 493 12.58 16.88 16.20
N GLU A 494 11.94 15.73 16.41
CA GLU A 494 10.88 15.51 17.42
C GLU A 494 11.47 15.02 18.75
N ILE A 495 12.21 15.90 19.40
CA ILE A 495 13.03 15.55 20.56
C ILE A 495 12.20 15.21 21.79
N SER A 496 11.04 15.85 21.97
CA SER A 496 10.18 15.62 23.15
C SER A 496 9.58 14.21 23.14
N GLU A 497 9.18 13.71 21.97
CA GLU A 497 8.68 12.34 21.80
C GLU A 497 9.79 11.30 21.95
N ALA A 498 10.96 11.57 21.36
CA ALA A 498 12.14 10.73 21.55
C ALA A 498 12.53 10.60 23.03
N GLU A 499 12.50 11.70 23.78
CA GLU A 499 12.77 11.72 25.22
C GLU A 499 11.73 10.92 26.00
N ALA A 500 10.44 11.12 25.73
CA ALA A 500 9.35 10.40 26.39
C ALA A 500 9.46 8.87 26.18
N LEU A 501 9.87 8.44 24.99
CA LEU A 501 10.11 7.02 24.71
C LEU A 501 11.30 6.46 25.50
N LEU A 502 12.39 7.22 25.63
CA LEU A 502 13.58 6.81 26.37
C LEU A 502 13.33 6.77 27.90
N GLU A 503 12.57 7.72 28.43
CA GLU A 503 12.13 7.69 29.84
C GLU A 503 11.26 6.47 30.12
N ARG A 504 10.25 6.17 29.26
CA ARG A 504 9.42 4.95 29.38
C ARG A 504 10.24 3.68 29.29
N GLY A 505 11.25 3.66 28.42
CA GLY A 505 12.20 2.56 28.26
C GLY A 505 13.23 2.44 29.38
N ARG A 506 13.12 3.24 30.46
CA ARG A 506 14.09 3.34 31.58
C ARG A 506 15.54 3.53 31.12
N SER A 507 15.72 4.16 29.96
CA SER A 507 17.03 4.41 29.36
C SER A 507 17.47 5.85 29.65
N THR A 508 17.57 6.16 30.94
CA THR A 508 17.91 7.48 31.50
C THR A 508 19.17 8.08 30.87
N PHE A 509 20.21 7.25 30.71
CA PHE A 509 21.46 7.67 30.05
C PHE A 509 21.25 8.17 28.61
N GLN A 510 20.44 7.46 27.82
CA GLN A 510 20.19 7.83 26.42
C GLN A 510 19.36 9.10 26.33
N ALA A 511 18.34 9.25 27.21
CA ALA A 511 17.51 10.47 27.27
C ALA A 511 18.35 11.71 27.60
N VAL A 512 19.28 11.58 28.56
CA VAL A 512 20.23 12.63 28.92
C VAL A 512 21.17 12.95 27.76
N MET A 513 21.77 11.93 27.12
CA MET A 513 22.68 12.13 25.99
C MET A 513 22.00 12.74 24.76
N LEU A 514 20.75 12.35 24.47
CA LEU A 514 19.95 12.94 23.40
C LEU A 514 19.78 14.45 23.61
N ASN A 515 19.38 14.87 24.82
CA ASN A 515 19.21 16.28 25.15
C ASN A 515 20.53 17.07 25.09
N ILE A 516 21.66 16.46 25.47
CA ILE A 516 23.00 17.06 25.29
C ILE A 516 23.32 17.25 23.79
N ILE A 517 23.08 16.22 22.96
CA ILE A 517 23.36 16.28 21.51
C ILE A 517 22.49 17.34 20.84
N MET A 518 21.23 17.48 21.26
CA MET A 518 20.29 18.46 20.74
C MET A 518 20.37 19.82 21.45
N MET A 519 21.42 20.05 22.24
CA MET A 519 21.74 21.33 22.89
C MET A 519 20.69 21.83 23.90
N ARG A 520 19.79 20.95 24.37
CA ARG A 520 18.79 21.23 25.41
C ARG A 520 19.39 21.00 26.80
N TRP A 521 20.36 21.83 27.16
CA TRP A 521 21.16 21.69 28.38
C TRP A 521 20.32 21.68 29.65
N THR A 522 19.39 22.62 29.81
CA THR A 522 18.52 22.71 30.99
C THR A 522 17.71 21.43 31.18
N ARG A 523 17.14 20.89 30.09
CA ARG A 523 16.36 19.66 30.14
C ARG A 523 17.22 18.42 30.45
N ALA A 524 18.42 18.33 29.84
CA ALA A 524 19.38 17.28 30.18
C ALA A 524 19.74 17.30 31.69
N MET A 525 19.82 18.51 32.27
CA MET A 525 20.11 18.71 33.68
C MET A 525 18.93 18.28 34.57
N GLU A 526 17.71 18.69 34.21
CA GLU A 526 16.49 18.26 34.91
C GLU A 526 16.35 16.73 34.95
N LEU A 527 16.59 16.05 33.82
CA LEU A 527 16.53 14.59 33.74
C LEU A 527 17.58 13.90 34.62
N ALA A 528 18.81 14.43 34.61
CA ALA A 528 19.89 13.90 35.43
C ALA A 528 19.61 14.06 36.94
N LEU A 529 19.01 15.20 37.34
CA LEU A 529 18.61 15.44 38.72
C LEU A 529 17.41 14.58 39.13
N LYS A 530 16.38 14.48 38.27
CA LYS A 530 15.17 13.69 38.51
C LYS A 530 15.47 12.22 38.79
N HIS A 531 16.44 11.65 38.07
CA HIS A 531 16.84 10.25 38.23
C HIS A 531 18.06 10.05 39.15
N ASN A 532 18.66 11.14 39.64
CA ASN A 532 19.90 11.13 40.42
C ASN A 532 21.05 10.35 39.75
N GLU A 533 21.11 10.39 38.41
CA GLU A 533 22.10 9.68 37.60
C GLU A 533 22.67 10.63 36.52
N TYR A 534 23.94 10.44 36.16
CA TYR A 534 24.61 11.14 35.05
C TYR A 534 24.75 12.67 35.17
N LEU A 535 24.47 13.25 36.35
CA LEU A 535 24.74 14.66 36.70
C LEU A 535 26.16 15.09 36.28
N GLU A 536 27.16 14.28 36.64
CA GLU A 536 28.56 14.49 36.26
C GLU A 536 28.69 14.65 34.73
N ILE A 537 28.06 13.78 33.96
CA ILE A 537 28.19 13.72 32.50
C ILE A 537 27.64 15.01 31.87
N VAL A 538 26.46 15.46 32.27
CA VAL A 538 25.85 16.70 31.74
C VAL A 538 26.76 17.89 32.00
N MET A 539 27.23 18.04 33.24
CA MET A 539 28.09 19.15 33.64
C MET A 539 29.41 19.18 32.86
N GLY A 540 30.08 18.03 32.66
CA GLY A 540 31.33 18.03 31.90
C GLY A 540 31.16 18.25 30.41
N TYR A 541 30.05 17.79 29.80
CA TYR A 541 29.76 18.13 28.41
C TYR A 541 29.43 19.62 28.25
N ARG A 542 28.71 20.21 29.20
CA ARG A 542 28.38 21.64 29.23
C ARG A 542 29.63 22.50 29.42
N GLN A 543 30.49 22.16 30.37
CA GLN A 543 31.76 22.85 30.60
C GLN A 543 32.64 22.82 29.33
N ARG A 544 32.79 21.64 28.71
CA ARG A 544 33.55 21.53 27.45
C ARG A 544 32.93 22.29 26.28
N TYR A 545 31.60 22.41 26.26
CA TYR A 545 30.91 23.19 25.26
C TYR A 545 31.19 24.70 25.45
N LEU A 546 31.11 25.19 26.69
CA LEU A 546 31.40 26.58 27.04
C LEU A 546 32.88 26.94 26.88
N ASP A 547 33.80 26.06 27.29
CA ASP A 547 35.25 26.23 27.12
C ASP A 547 35.62 26.40 25.64
N LYS A 548 34.96 25.64 24.75
CA LYS A 548 35.16 25.75 23.29
C LYS A 548 34.61 27.03 22.71
N LEU A 549 33.57 27.59 23.31
CA LEU A 549 33.00 28.88 22.92
C LEU A 549 33.70 30.07 23.61
N GLY A 550 34.65 29.82 24.52
CA GLY A 550 35.29 30.85 25.33
C GLY A 550 34.34 31.57 26.28
N ARG A 551 33.19 30.96 26.60
CA ARG A 551 32.15 31.55 27.47
C ARG A 551 32.21 30.95 28.86
N LYS A 552 31.78 31.72 29.86
CA LYS A 552 31.56 31.24 31.24
C LYS A 552 30.11 30.77 31.40
N GLU A 553 29.86 29.92 32.39
CA GLU A 553 28.50 29.43 32.67
C GLU A 553 27.62 30.57 33.20
N THR A 554 26.41 30.66 32.67
CA THR A 554 25.43 31.71 32.99
C THR A 554 24.17 31.12 33.62
N GLU A 555 23.90 29.84 33.40
CA GLU A 555 22.69 29.19 33.88
C GLU A 555 22.77 28.87 35.37
N LYS A 556 21.80 29.39 36.15
CA LYS A 556 21.76 29.23 37.61
C LYS A 556 21.73 27.77 38.05
N VAL A 557 21.03 26.92 37.31
CA VAL A 557 20.89 25.47 37.58
C VAL A 557 22.25 24.75 37.50
N PHE A 558 23.15 25.21 36.64
CA PHE A 558 24.49 24.65 36.49
C PHE A 558 25.48 25.22 37.51
N LEU A 559 25.35 26.51 37.85
CA LEU A 559 26.18 27.17 38.86
C LEU A 559 25.98 26.58 40.26
N SER A 560 24.75 26.20 40.62
CA SER A 560 24.45 25.63 41.96
C SER A 560 25.09 24.27 42.20
N HIS A 561 25.36 23.49 41.14
CA HIS A 561 25.92 22.14 41.23
C HIS A 561 27.41 22.07 40.86
N GLN A 562 28.04 23.21 40.57
CA GLN A 562 29.43 23.28 40.11
C GLN A 562 30.45 22.84 41.18
N GLY A 563 30.07 22.89 42.46
CA GLY A 563 30.91 22.52 43.61
C GLY A 563 30.97 21.02 43.94
N GLU A 564 30.08 20.19 43.41
CA GLU A 564 30.00 18.76 43.75
C GLU A 564 31.00 17.86 42.98
N LEU A 565 31.77 18.43 42.04
CA LEU A 565 32.62 17.67 41.12
C LEU A 565 34.07 17.53 41.60
N LYS A 566 34.48 16.31 42.00
CA LYS A 566 35.90 15.93 42.09
C LYS A 566 36.47 15.62 40.69
N PHE A 567 37.16 16.61 40.11
CA PHE A 567 37.70 16.62 38.74
C PHE A 567 38.51 15.38 38.30
N ASN A 568 39.18 14.66 39.21
CA ASN A 568 40.05 13.52 38.87
C ASN A 568 39.30 12.21 38.56
N VAL A 569 38.06 12.03 39.04
CA VAL A 569 37.21 10.87 38.70
C VAL A 569 36.60 11.04 37.29
N PHE A 570 36.49 12.29 36.86
CA PHE A 570 35.88 12.71 35.61
C PHE A 570 36.62 12.17 34.39
N GLN A 571 37.96 12.28 34.33
CA GLN A 571 38.76 11.81 33.20
C GLN A 571 38.61 10.29 32.97
N THR A 572 38.54 9.53 34.06
CA THR A 572 38.56 8.05 34.05
C THR A 572 37.19 7.49 33.68
N LYS A 573 36.10 7.97 34.31
CA LYS A 573 34.73 7.65 33.88
C LYS A 573 34.51 8.12 32.45
N PHE A 574 34.91 9.36 32.10
CA PHE A 574 34.75 9.92 30.76
C PHE A 574 35.43 9.08 29.68
N ASN A 575 36.65 8.56 29.89
CA ASN A 575 37.31 7.70 28.90
C ASN A 575 36.62 6.33 28.73
N VAL A 576 36.13 5.74 29.83
CA VAL A 576 35.35 4.49 29.81
C VAL A 576 33.99 4.69 29.11
N PHE A 577 33.31 5.79 29.38
CA PHE A 577 32.05 6.15 28.74
C PHE A 577 32.24 6.59 27.29
N GLN A 578 33.32 7.28 26.94
CA GLN A 578 33.66 7.66 25.58
C GLN A 578 34.04 6.43 24.73
N SER A 579 34.59 5.38 25.34
CA SER A 579 34.77 4.07 24.71
C SER A 579 33.41 3.43 24.36
N LYS A 580 32.50 3.29 25.35
CA LYS A 580 31.13 2.79 25.14
C LYS A 580 30.36 3.64 24.11
N PHE A 581 30.48 4.96 24.19
CA PHE A 581 29.85 5.91 23.27
C PHE A 581 30.50 5.89 21.88
N ASN A 582 31.82 5.67 21.75
CA ASN A 582 32.47 5.51 20.44
C ASN A 582 32.02 4.23 19.73
N THR A 583 31.65 3.17 20.47
CA THR A 583 30.98 1.98 19.90
C THR A 583 29.61 2.36 19.31
N VAL A 584 28.87 3.26 19.95
CA VAL A 584 27.60 3.84 19.43
C VAL A 584 27.84 4.83 18.29
N ARG A 585 28.94 5.61 18.35
CA ARG A 585 29.38 6.63 17.39
C ARG A 585 29.78 6.07 16.03
N ILE A 586 30.12 4.78 15.95
CA ILE A 586 30.36 4.10 14.66
C ILE A 586 29.06 3.98 13.83
N LYS A 587 27.87 4.18 14.42
CA LYS A 587 26.59 4.11 13.71
C LYS A 587 25.88 5.48 13.49
N PHE A 588 26.28 6.56 14.18
CA PHE A 588 25.64 7.89 14.17
C PHE A 588 26.34 8.96 13.31
N ASN A 589 27.13 8.57 12.30
CA ASN A 589 28.01 9.50 11.57
C ASN A 589 27.31 10.42 10.55
N ASP A 590 26.00 10.26 10.30
CA ASP A 590 25.25 11.04 9.29
C ASP A 590 24.43 12.21 9.85
N PHE A 591 24.20 12.25 11.17
CA PHE A 591 23.68 13.46 11.85
C PHE A 591 24.67 14.65 11.79
N ARG A 592 25.87 14.36 11.29
CA ARG A 592 27.03 15.23 11.16
C ARG A 592 26.89 16.31 10.09
N VAL A 593 25.91 16.20 9.18
CA VAL A 593 25.73 17.17 8.08
C VAL A 593 25.04 18.46 8.57
N LYS A 594 24.04 18.38 9.45
CA LYS A 594 23.45 19.58 10.10
C LYS A 594 24.40 20.22 11.11
N PHE A 595 25.24 19.42 11.77
CA PHE A 595 26.30 19.92 12.67
C PHE A 595 27.40 20.72 11.95
N HIS A 596 27.63 20.50 10.66
CA HIS A 596 28.70 21.19 9.94
C HIS A 596 28.29 22.58 9.43
N VAL A 597 26.99 22.84 9.24
CA VAL A 597 26.48 24.15 8.80
C VAL A 597 26.54 25.18 9.93
N PHE A 598 26.37 24.76 11.18
CA PHE A 598 26.37 25.68 12.34
C PHE A 598 27.78 26.00 12.90
N PHE A 599 28.79 25.19 12.58
CA PHE A 599 30.20 25.48 12.91
C PHE A 599 30.95 26.21 11.78
N ALA A 600 30.31 26.48 10.64
CA ALA A 600 30.95 27.08 9.47
C ALA A 600 30.64 28.57 9.28
N SER A 601 29.87 29.21 10.17
CA SER A 601 29.49 30.63 10.02
C SER A 601 30.02 31.55 11.13
N TYR A 602 31.08 31.15 11.85
CA TYR A 602 31.80 32.01 12.81
C TYR A 602 33.28 31.63 12.91
N GLU A 603 33.93 31.40 11.76
CA GLU A 603 35.40 31.44 11.65
C GLU A 603 35.75 32.60 10.70
N ASP A 604 35.82 33.83 11.23
CA ASP A 604 36.46 35.01 10.63
C ASP A 604 37.05 35.79 11.84
N GLU A 605 38.32 36.21 11.94
CA GLU A 605 39.39 36.42 10.94
C GLU A 605 40.82 36.20 11.53
N ASP A 606 40.99 35.91 12.83
CA ASP A 606 42.32 35.96 13.50
C ASP A 606 43.01 34.61 13.74
N ASP A 607 42.32 33.47 13.54
CA ASP A 607 42.89 32.14 13.82
C ASP A 607 43.46 31.42 12.58
N ASP A 608 43.26 32.01 11.40
CA ASP A 608 43.57 31.37 10.12
C ASP A 608 45.09 31.31 9.86
N ASP A 609 45.85 32.26 10.39
CA ASP A 609 47.31 32.28 10.27
C ASP A 609 48.02 31.31 11.23
N LYS A 610 47.49 31.12 12.44
CA LYS A 610 47.93 30.08 13.38
C LYS A 610 47.52 28.69 12.89
N MET A 611 46.32 28.53 12.33
CA MET A 611 45.87 27.24 11.77
C MET A 611 46.61 26.89 10.47
N LYS A 612 46.93 27.86 9.58
CA LYS A 612 47.80 27.67 8.41
C LYS A 612 49.22 27.28 8.82
N LYS A 613 49.81 27.89 9.86
CA LYS A 613 51.11 27.46 10.43
C LYS A 613 51.04 26.05 11.03
N LYS A 614 50.00 25.71 11.79
CA LYS A 614 49.81 24.37 12.42
C LYS A 614 49.51 23.28 11.38
N LYS A 615 48.74 23.60 10.33
CA LYS A 615 48.48 22.75 9.15
C LYS A 615 49.76 22.58 8.30
N LYS A 616 50.56 23.63 8.06
CA LYS A 616 51.89 23.54 7.41
C LYS A 616 52.86 22.68 8.22
N MET A 617 52.88 22.81 9.55
CA MET A 617 53.74 22.03 10.45
C MET A 617 53.31 20.57 10.53
N LYS A 618 52.00 20.28 10.59
CA LYS A 618 51.44 18.92 10.48
C LYS A 618 51.69 18.32 9.10
N LYS A 619 51.55 19.08 8.00
CA LYS A 619 51.93 18.64 6.63
C LYS A 619 53.43 18.35 6.54
N LYS A 620 54.31 19.17 7.12
CA LYS A 620 55.76 18.92 7.21
C LYS A 620 56.07 17.65 8.02
N LYS A 621 55.47 17.46 9.20
CA LYS A 621 55.62 16.23 10.00
C LYS A 621 55.09 14.99 9.28
N LYS A 622 53.96 15.09 8.58
CA LYS A 622 53.36 13.98 7.78
C LYS A 622 54.20 13.68 6.54
N LYS A 623 54.72 14.68 5.83
CA LYS A 623 55.71 14.52 4.74
C LYS A 623 57.01 13.88 5.25
N LYS A 624 57.53 14.31 6.41
CA LYS A 624 58.74 13.74 7.02
C LYS A 624 58.53 12.26 7.42
N LYS A 625 57.39 11.93 8.05
CA LYS A 625 57.01 10.52 8.33
C LYS A 625 56.84 9.69 7.06
N LYS A 626 56.16 10.21 6.03
CA LYS A 626 55.96 9.51 4.74
C LYS A 626 57.30 9.29 4.02
N MET A 627 58.21 10.25 4.07
CA MET A 627 59.56 10.15 3.51
C MET A 627 60.43 9.12 4.26
N VAL A 628 60.36 9.08 5.59
CA VAL A 628 61.05 8.05 6.40
C VAL A 628 60.50 6.65 6.11
N MET A 629 59.17 6.52 6.02
CA MET A 629 58.52 5.25 5.67
C MET A 629 58.88 4.78 4.26
N MET A 630 58.93 5.70 3.29
CA MET A 630 59.34 5.41 1.92
C MET A 630 60.83 5.02 1.83
N LYS A 631 61.71 5.66 2.62
CA LYS A 631 63.12 5.26 2.74
C LYS A 631 63.27 3.85 3.36
N MET A 632 62.48 3.52 4.38
CA MET A 632 62.45 2.16 4.95
C MET A 632 61.93 1.12 3.95
N MET A 633 60.86 1.42 3.22
CA MET A 633 60.32 0.53 2.18
C MET A 633 61.32 0.33 1.04
N LYS A 634 61.98 1.39 0.55
CA LYS A 634 63.07 1.27 -0.43
C LYS A 634 64.22 0.41 0.09
N LYS A 635 64.62 0.57 1.36
CA LYS A 635 65.67 -0.27 1.98
C LYS A 635 65.24 -1.74 2.08
N LYS A 636 63.98 -2.02 2.43
CA LYS A 636 63.41 -3.39 2.44
C LYS A 636 63.35 -3.99 1.03
N MET A 637 62.90 -3.23 0.03
CA MET A 637 62.88 -3.68 -1.37
C MET A 637 64.29 -3.95 -1.91
N MET A 638 65.27 -3.09 -1.62
CA MET A 638 66.67 -3.31 -2.02
C MET A 638 67.25 -4.58 -1.38
N LYS A 639 66.96 -4.84 -0.09
CA LYS A 639 67.34 -6.09 0.58
C LYS A 639 66.68 -7.32 -0.09
N LYS A 640 65.39 -7.22 -0.43
CA LYS A 640 64.66 -8.30 -1.13
C LYS A 640 65.23 -8.54 -2.53
N LYS A 641 65.54 -7.48 -3.29
CA LYS A 641 66.15 -7.54 -4.63
C LYS A 641 67.55 -8.17 -4.57
N LYS A 642 68.40 -7.79 -3.61
CA LYS A 642 69.70 -8.44 -3.36
C LYS A 642 69.56 -9.93 -3.05
N LYS A 643 68.57 -10.32 -2.23
CA LYS A 643 68.32 -11.74 -1.89
C LYS A 643 67.89 -12.56 -3.11
N ILE A 644 67.04 -11.98 -3.98
CA ILE A 644 66.61 -12.61 -5.24
C ILE A 644 67.79 -12.76 -6.20
N ILE A 645 68.59 -11.72 -6.41
CA ILE A 645 69.79 -11.76 -7.28
C ILE A 645 70.76 -12.84 -6.78
N MET A 646 70.99 -12.92 -5.48
CA MET A 646 71.86 -13.94 -4.89
C MET A 646 71.33 -15.36 -5.10
N MET A 647 70.01 -15.58 -5.02
CA MET A 647 69.39 -16.86 -5.36
C MET A 647 69.54 -17.19 -6.85
N MET A 648 69.36 -16.22 -7.75
CA MET A 648 69.54 -16.41 -9.19
C MET A 648 70.99 -16.76 -9.53
N MET A 649 71.97 -16.07 -8.93
CA MET A 649 73.40 -16.40 -9.09
C MET A 649 73.73 -17.81 -8.58
N LYS A 650 73.18 -18.23 -7.44
CA LYS A 650 73.33 -19.61 -6.94
C LYS A 650 72.73 -20.63 -7.91
N LYS A 651 71.54 -20.36 -8.46
CA LYS A 651 70.92 -21.21 -9.49
C LYS A 651 71.76 -21.28 -10.77
N MET A 652 72.29 -20.15 -11.24
CA MET A 652 73.18 -20.10 -12.41
C MET A 652 74.48 -20.89 -12.17
N LYS A 653 75.13 -20.72 -11.01
CA LYS A 653 76.32 -21.51 -10.65
C LYS A 653 76.02 -23.01 -10.66
N LYS A 654 74.88 -23.43 -10.11
CA LYS A 654 74.46 -24.84 -10.12
C LYS A 654 74.19 -25.34 -11.55
N LYS A 655 73.62 -24.50 -12.42
CA LYS A 655 73.38 -24.81 -13.84
C LYS A 655 74.68 -24.92 -14.64
N MET A 656 75.64 -24.01 -14.41
CA MET A 656 76.98 -24.08 -15.01
C MET A 656 77.77 -25.30 -14.53
N MET A 657 77.71 -25.65 -13.24
CA MET A 657 78.33 -26.89 -12.74
C MET A 657 77.72 -28.13 -13.41
N LYS A 658 76.39 -28.20 -13.54
CA LYS A 658 75.73 -29.29 -14.27
C LYS A 658 76.17 -29.34 -15.74
N MET A 659 76.30 -28.20 -16.41
CA MET A 659 76.82 -28.15 -17.79
C MET A 659 78.28 -28.58 -17.89
N LYS A 660 79.14 -28.19 -16.93
CA LYS A 660 80.53 -28.64 -16.87
C LYS A 660 80.64 -30.15 -16.63
N MET A 661 79.85 -30.70 -15.70
CA MET A 661 79.74 -32.16 -15.49
C MET A 661 79.26 -32.87 -16.76
N LYS A 662 78.24 -32.33 -17.44
CA LYS A 662 77.72 -32.92 -18.67
C LYS A 662 78.76 -32.88 -19.80
N LYS A 663 79.56 -31.81 -19.91
CA LYS A 663 80.70 -31.75 -20.84
C LYS A 663 81.83 -32.70 -20.47
N MET A 664 82.07 -32.97 -19.18
CA MET A 664 83.05 -33.95 -18.70
C MET A 664 82.60 -35.41 -18.90
N MET A 665 81.29 -35.68 -18.99
CA MET A 665 80.78 -37.02 -19.36
C MET A 665 80.70 -37.25 -20.87
N ILE A 666 80.79 -36.18 -21.68
CA ILE A 666 80.75 -36.25 -23.16
C ILE A 666 82.16 -36.31 -23.76
N ARG A 667 83.17 -35.80 -23.05
CA ARG A 667 84.58 -36.14 -23.28
C ARG A 667 84.89 -37.45 -22.58
#